data_AF-A0A2R6PB39-F1
#
_entry.id   AF-A0A2R6PB39-F1
#
_cell.length_a   1.000
_cell.length_b   1.000
_cell.length_c   1.000
_cell.angle_alpha   90.00
_cell.angle_beta   90.00
_cell.angle_gamma   90.00
#
_symmetry.space_group_name_H-M   'P 1'
#
loop_
_entity.id
_entity.type
_entity.pdbx_description
1 polymer ?
#
loop_
_entity_poly.entity_id
_entity_poly.type
_entity_poly.pdbx_seq_one_letter_code
_entity_poly.pdbx_strand_id
1 'polypeptide(L)'
;MWRNLSRRASMKKLKSSADSFSILHSYSSVKFFERLDFLERIRPSEAHPSADSGNSFVGFLRIGGLFPRIDQMGMFNFSCSRNPFSISSYARGLGSVAEAIDSTEEEDSDEIQELIEEMNKVTKDESSVQQAKQPKLIGGMGPGKYHMLRRRQLKMETEAWQEAAKEYQELLEDMCEQKLAPNLPYMKSLFLGWFEPLRDAIVAEQERCKTGRNVPAYGPYFGQLPADMMTVITMHKLMALLMTGGGNGSARVIQAASHIGEAVELEGRIHRFLERTKKKNTSNKNAEEESDPVTKEQQNARKKVTNLMKKQKVHQVRVIVKAHNDLKPWGQEVQIKVGCRLIQLLMETAYIQPPVEQLGDGPPDIRPAFMHTLKTATSETQKATRRYGVIECDPLVRKGLERTARHMVIPYMPMLVPPVNWTGYDKGAYLFLPSYIMRIHGAKQQRDAVKRTPKNQLEPVFEALDTLGNTKWRVNKRVLGVIDRIWASGGGLADLVDREDLPLPVEPDTDDEAEIKKWKWKVRALKKENSERHSQRCDIELKLAVARKMKDEDGFFYPHNLDFRGRAYPMHPYLNHLGSDLCRGILEFAEGRPLGKSGLRWLMIHMANLYAGGVDKLSYDGRIAFTENHLDDIFDSADRPLEGRRWWLGAEDPFQCLATCINLAEALRSSCPETTISHMPVHQDGSCNGLQHYAALGRDKLGAAAVNLVTGDKPADVYSGIAARVLDIMLTDAQNDPATDPNALRARLLINQVDRKLVKQTVMTSVYGVTYIGARDQIKKRLKERCAIEDDTELFAASCYAAKTTLIALGEMFEAARSIMNWLGDCAKVIALENEPVRWTTPIGLPVVQPYRKLGRYMIKTSLQVLTLQRETDMVMVKRQRTAFPPNFVHSLDGSHMMMTAVACKEAGLNFAGVHDSYWTHACNVDKMNRILREKFVELYEEPILENLLESFQKTFPALNLPPLPERGDFDLREVLESPYFFN
;
A
#
# COMPACT_ATOMS: atom_id res chain seq x y z
N MET A 1 -40.94 -27.46 -25.18
CA MET A 1 -41.03 -28.95 -25.30
C MET A 1 -39.65 -29.51 -25.62
N TRP A 2 -39.48 -30.83 -25.78
CA TRP A 2 -38.26 -31.49 -26.26
C TRP A 2 -36.97 -31.30 -25.43
N ARG A 3 -37.00 -31.82 -24.20
CA ARG A 3 -35.87 -32.68 -23.75
C ARG A 3 -36.08 -34.09 -24.33
N ASN A 4 -35.00 -34.88 -24.39
CA ASN A 4 -34.93 -36.29 -24.78
C ASN A 4 -34.94 -36.61 -26.29
N LEU A 5 -33.73 -36.68 -26.88
CA LEU A 5 -33.28 -37.56 -27.98
C LEU A 5 -31.74 -37.35 -28.06
N SER A 6 -30.85 -38.35 -28.16
CA SER A 6 -30.95 -39.80 -27.92
C SER A 6 -29.55 -40.33 -27.50
N ARG A 7 -29.48 -41.51 -26.86
CA ARG A 7 -28.21 -42.19 -26.52
C ARG A 7 -27.89 -43.28 -27.56
N ARG A 8 -26.60 -43.39 -27.94
CA ARG A 8 -25.91 -44.57 -28.51
C ARG A 8 -26.40 -45.15 -29.86
N ALA A 9 -25.54 -45.01 -30.87
CA ALA A 9 -25.22 -46.02 -31.89
C ALA A 9 -23.70 -45.88 -32.20
N SER A 10 -22.85 -46.88 -31.96
CA SER A 10 -22.54 -48.03 -32.85
C SER A 10 -21.82 -47.60 -34.14
N MET A 11 -20.48 -47.54 -34.19
CA MET A 11 -19.50 -48.64 -34.39
C MET A 11 -19.63 -49.46 -35.69
N LYS A 12 -18.73 -49.19 -36.65
CA LYS A 12 -17.96 -50.12 -37.51
C LYS A 12 -16.91 -49.27 -38.26
N LYS A 13 -15.59 -49.42 -38.05
CA LYS A 13 -14.64 -50.50 -38.43
C LYS A 13 -14.17 -50.44 -39.89
N LEU A 14 -12.86 -50.22 -40.06
CA LEU A 14 -12.01 -51.10 -40.87
C LEU A 14 -10.67 -51.36 -40.13
N LYS A 15 -9.85 -52.30 -40.61
CA LYS A 15 -8.51 -52.69 -40.10
C LYS A 15 -7.43 -52.14 -41.07
N SER A 16 -6.13 -52.05 -40.79
CA SER A 16 -5.24 -53.17 -40.43
C SER A 16 -3.78 -52.78 -40.19
N SER A 17 -3.20 -53.24 -39.09
CA SER A 17 -2.07 -54.19 -39.07
C SER A 17 -1.81 -54.61 -37.60
N ALA A 18 -0.98 -55.62 -37.39
CA ALA A 18 -0.50 -56.02 -36.09
C ALA A 18 0.94 -56.51 -36.25
N ASP A 19 1.74 -56.41 -35.18
CA ASP A 19 2.45 -57.58 -34.69
C ASP A 19 2.82 -57.40 -33.21
N SER A 20 3.09 -58.51 -32.53
CA SER A 20 3.27 -58.55 -31.09
C SER A 20 4.31 -59.59 -30.69
N PHE A 21 5.30 -59.20 -29.90
CA PHE A 21 6.16 -60.13 -29.17
C PHE A 21 6.35 -59.69 -27.72
N SER A 22 6.34 -60.67 -26.83
CA SER A 22 6.43 -60.50 -25.37
C SER A 22 7.27 -61.63 -24.77
N ILE A 23 8.34 -61.30 -24.05
CA ILE A 23 9.17 -62.26 -23.31
C ILE A 23 9.50 -61.66 -21.94
N LEU A 24 9.49 -62.49 -20.89
CA LEU A 24 9.94 -62.14 -19.54
C LEU A 24 11.43 -62.47 -19.39
N HIS A 25 12.19 -61.73 -18.55
CA HIS A 25 12.74 -62.32 -17.31
C HIS A 25 13.45 -61.34 -16.36
N SER A 26 13.11 -61.51 -15.07
CA SER A 26 13.73 -61.17 -13.79
C SER A 26 15.28 -61.14 -13.64
N TYR A 27 15.85 -60.24 -12.79
CA TYR A 27 16.35 -60.52 -11.40
C TYR A 27 17.48 -59.56 -10.86
N SER A 28 17.31 -59.06 -9.62
CA SER A 28 18.35 -58.59 -8.65
C SER A 28 19.17 -57.30 -8.98
N SER A 29 19.75 -56.53 -8.05
CA SER A 29 20.11 -56.76 -6.62
C SER A 29 20.22 -55.47 -5.74
N VAL A 30 19.74 -55.54 -4.48
CA VAL A 30 20.46 -55.35 -3.17
C VAL A 30 21.78 -54.50 -3.17
N LYS A 31 22.14 -53.60 -2.20
CA LYS A 31 21.57 -52.96 -0.97
C LYS A 31 22.56 -51.89 -0.38
N PHE A 32 22.06 -50.87 0.33
CA PHE A 32 22.64 -50.21 1.57
C PHE A 32 24.02 -49.48 1.48
N PHE A 33 24.50 -48.57 2.38
CA PHE A 33 23.96 -47.85 3.57
C PHE A 33 24.73 -46.52 3.90
N GLU A 34 24.25 -45.77 4.93
CA GLU A 34 24.96 -44.89 5.91
C GLU A 34 25.64 -43.54 5.51
N ARG A 35 25.30 -42.38 6.13
CA ARG A 35 25.82 -41.67 7.36
C ARG A 35 27.21 -40.99 7.17
N LEU A 36 27.61 -39.86 7.80
CA LEU A 36 27.07 -38.89 8.79
C LEU A 36 27.90 -37.55 8.73
N ASP A 37 27.43 -36.44 9.34
CA ASP A 37 28.22 -35.38 10.04
C ASP A 37 29.33 -34.56 9.29
N PHE A 38 30.03 -33.55 9.85
CA PHE A 38 29.59 -32.28 10.52
C PHE A 38 30.76 -31.22 10.54
N LEU A 39 30.43 -29.90 10.65
CA LEU A 39 31.17 -28.80 11.33
C LEU A 39 32.57 -28.24 10.84
N GLU A 40 32.64 -26.88 10.77
CA GLU A 40 33.80 -25.97 11.10
C GLU A 40 35.04 -25.83 10.15
N ARG A 41 35.80 -24.70 10.07
CA ARG A 41 35.68 -23.30 10.59
C ARG A 41 36.73 -22.30 10.00
N ILE A 42 36.45 -20.98 10.18
CA ILE A 42 37.34 -19.81 10.50
C ILE A 42 38.63 -19.53 9.68
N ARG A 43 38.61 -18.46 8.86
CA ARG A 43 39.28 -17.10 8.92
C ARG A 43 40.79 -16.98 9.26
N PRO A 44 41.47 -15.81 9.08
CA PRO A 44 41.10 -14.52 8.44
C PRO A 44 42.15 -13.88 7.48
N SER A 45 41.87 -12.67 6.94
CA SER A 45 42.84 -11.56 6.68
C SER A 45 44.01 -11.74 5.64
N GLU A 46 44.73 -10.72 5.11
CA GLU A 46 44.67 -9.24 5.22
C GLU A 46 45.32 -8.49 4.00
N ALA A 47 45.35 -7.15 4.07
CA ALA A 47 46.34 -6.22 3.49
C ALA A 47 46.35 -5.84 1.97
N HIS A 48 45.81 -4.65 1.70
CA HIS A 48 46.31 -3.65 0.72
C HIS A 48 47.70 -3.07 1.18
N PRO A 49 48.51 -2.29 0.39
CA PRO A 49 48.08 -1.12 -0.43
C PRO A 49 48.95 -0.66 -1.63
N SER A 50 48.62 0.54 -2.17
CA SER A 50 49.49 1.51 -2.91
C SER A 50 49.98 1.17 -4.34
N ALA A 51 50.25 2.13 -5.25
CA ALA A 51 49.80 3.54 -5.40
C ALA A 51 50.16 4.10 -6.82
N ASP A 52 49.68 5.31 -7.10
CA ASP A 52 50.30 6.39 -7.91
C ASP A 52 50.48 6.35 -9.46
N SER A 53 49.71 7.25 -10.09
CA SER A 53 50.18 8.41 -10.88
C SER A 53 50.37 8.34 -12.41
N GLY A 54 50.26 9.52 -13.05
CA GLY A 54 50.46 9.79 -14.48
C GLY A 54 49.30 10.57 -15.11
N ASN A 55 49.27 11.92 -15.12
CA ASN A 55 49.86 12.85 -16.12
C ASN A 55 49.24 12.76 -17.54
N SER A 56 49.01 13.85 -18.32
CA SER A 56 49.06 15.32 -18.10
C SER A 56 48.75 16.09 -19.43
N PHE A 57 48.70 17.45 -19.43
CA PHE A 57 48.56 18.36 -20.61
C PHE A 57 47.20 18.32 -21.36
N VAL A 58 46.71 19.35 -22.10
CA VAL A 58 46.89 20.83 -22.22
C VAL A 58 45.81 21.34 -23.23
N GLY A 59 45.25 22.55 -23.25
CA GLY A 59 45.27 23.73 -22.36
C GLY A 59 44.84 25.03 -23.11
N PHE A 60 44.96 26.18 -22.45
CA PHE A 60 45.17 27.55 -23.01
C PHE A 60 44.02 28.48 -23.55
N LEU A 61 43.93 29.67 -22.91
CA LEU A 61 43.57 31.02 -23.43
C LEU A 61 42.07 31.34 -23.79
N ARG A 62 41.51 32.56 -23.63
CA ARG A 62 41.87 33.80 -22.86
C ARG A 62 40.66 34.77 -22.78
N ILE A 63 40.66 35.65 -21.74
CA ILE A 63 40.25 37.10 -21.66
C ILE A 63 39.06 37.60 -22.55
N GLY A 64 38.12 38.44 -22.07
CA GLY A 64 37.95 39.14 -20.77
C GLY A 64 37.64 40.65 -20.90
N GLY A 65 36.80 41.20 -20.01
CA GLY A 65 36.41 42.62 -19.91
C GLY A 65 34.99 42.77 -19.31
N LEU A 66 34.79 43.29 -18.08
CA LEU A 66 34.88 44.69 -17.59
C LEU A 66 33.62 45.55 -17.87
N PHE A 67 32.69 45.54 -16.88
CA PHE A 67 32.21 46.68 -16.04
C PHE A 67 32.30 48.16 -16.56
N PRO A 68 31.52 49.14 -16.01
CA PRO A 68 30.26 49.05 -15.21
C PRO A 68 29.21 50.20 -15.38
N ARG A 69 28.05 50.06 -14.69
CA ARG A 69 27.32 51.08 -13.87
C ARG A 69 26.46 52.23 -14.48
N ILE A 70 25.49 52.63 -13.63
CA ILE A 70 24.96 53.99 -13.29
C ILE A 70 23.54 54.45 -13.77
N ASP A 71 22.68 54.59 -12.74
CA ASP A 71 21.61 55.56 -12.40
C ASP A 71 20.34 55.90 -13.24
N GLN A 72 19.20 55.66 -12.56
CA GLN A 72 18.11 56.58 -12.19
C GLN A 72 17.29 57.36 -13.26
N MET A 73 16.05 56.89 -13.43
CA MET A 73 14.82 57.59 -12.99
C MET A 73 14.48 58.99 -13.56
N GLY A 74 13.52 59.04 -14.48
CA GLY A 74 12.81 60.26 -14.91
C GLY A 74 11.54 59.93 -15.70
N MET A 75 10.45 60.70 -15.52
CA MET A 75 9.16 60.49 -16.20
C MET A 75 8.78 61.65 -17.15
N PHE A 76 7.87 61.31 -18.08
CA PHE A 76 6.76 62.11 -18.64
C PHE A 76 6.76 62.49 -20.14
N ASN A 77 5.78 61.88 -20.82
CA ASN A 77 4.65 62.52 -21.54
C ASN A 77 4.64 62.72 -23.07
N PHE A 78 3.38 62.61 -23.57
CA PHE A 78 2.82 62.93 -24.89
C PHE A 78 3.32 62.09 -26.08
N SER A 79 2.47 61.62 -27.02
CA SER A 79 1.01 61.77 -27.22
C SER A 79 0.40 60.47 -27.82
N CYS A 80 -0.89 60.29 -28.14
CA CYS A 80 -2.02 61.25 -28.25
C CYS A 80 -3.39 60.66 -27.82
N SER A 81 -4.29 60.34 -28.78
CA SER A 81 -5.72 60.02 -28.60
C SER A 81 -6.20 59.12 -29.78
N ARG A 82 -7.37 58.47 -29.78
CA ARG A 82 -8.70 59.11 -29.77
C ARG A 82 -9.83 58.13 -29.44
N ASN A 83 -10.81 58.57 -28.63
CA ASN A 83 -12.10 57.92 -28.38
C ASN A 83 -13.05 58.93 -27.70
N PRO A 84 -14.26 59.23 -28.22
CA PRO A 84 -15.42 59.51 -27.33
C PRO A 84 -16.83 59.28 -27.93
N PHE A 85 -17.83 58.91 -27.10
CA PHE A 85 -18.87 59.84 -26.57
C PHE A 85 -19.96 59.16 -25.69
N SER A 86 -20.78 59.98 -25.01
CA SER A 86 -21.86 59.61 -24.06
C SER A 86 -22.92 60.74 -23.96
N ILE A 87 -24.18 60.41 -23.63
CA ILE A 87 -25.36 61.31 -23.38
C ILE A 87 -26.55 60.43 -22.88
N SER A 88 -27.58 60.82 -22.10
CA SER A 88 -28.12 62.12 -21.59
C SER A 88 -28.68 61.98 -20.14
N SER A 89 -29.63 62.84 -19.70
CA SER A 89 -30.31 62.80 -18.38
C SER A 89 -31.74 63.40 -18.36
N TYR A 90 -32.48 63.21 -17.24
CA TYR A 90 -33.76 63.85 -16.79
C TYR A 90 -35.10 63.62 -17.55
N ALA A 91 -36.16 63.23 -16.80
CA ALA A 91 -37.59 63.60 -16.97
C ALA A 91 -38.44 63.16 -15.73
N ARG A 92 -39.75 63.51 -15.64
CA ARG A 92 -40.57 63.37 -14.39
C ARG A 92 -42.10 63.20 -14.62
N GLY A 93 -42.72 62.19 -13.99
CA GLY A 93 -44.11 62.25 -13.43
C GLY A 93 -45.32 61.75 -14.25
N LEU A 94 -46.45 61.48 -13.52
CA LEU A 94 -47.77 60.96 -13.95
C LEU A 94 -47.80 59.46 -14.36
N GLY A 95 -48.79 58.60 -14.07
CA GLY A 95 -50.12 58.69 -13.40
C GLY A 95 -51.19 57.92 -14.22
N SER A 96 -52.21 57.19 -13.72
CA SER A 96 -52.69 56.78 -12.37
C SER A 96 -53.86 55.75 -12.52
N VAL A 97 -54.36 55.13 -11.41
CA VAL A 97 -55.69 54.42 -11.30
C VAL A 97 -55.80 53.06 -12.04
N ALA A 98 -56.47 51.98 -11.57
CA ALA A 98 -56.92 51.45 -10.25
C ALA A 98 -57.26 49.92 -10.45
N GLU A 99 -57.87 49.09 -9.58
CA GLU A 99 -58.66 49.24 -8.34
C GLU A 99 -58.82 47.88 -7.59
N ALA A 100 -59.06 47.88 -6.26
CA ALA A 100 -59.71 46.82 -5.41
C ALA A 100 -59.09 45.37 -5.38
N ILE A 101 -59.16 44.53 -4.34
CA ILE A 101 -59.64 44.50 -2.92
C ILE A 101 -59.03 43.18 -2.31
N ASP A 102 -58.72 42.94 -1.02
CA ASP A 102 -58.78 43.62 0.31
C ASP A 102 -57.47 43.26 1.10
N SER A 103 -57.11 43.67 2.34
CA SER A 103 -57.70 43.60 3.72
C SER A 103 -57.83 42.18 4.31
N THR A 104 -57.57 41.89 5.61
CA THR A 104 -57.14 42.68 6.81
C THR A 104 -56.06 41.97 7.66
N GLU A 105 -55.23 42.77 8.36
CA GLU A 105 -54.67 42.64 9.75
C GLU A 105 -54.06 41.30 10.26
N GLU A 106 -52.87 41.21 10.89
CA GLU A 106 -52.14 41.99 11.94
C GLU A 106 -52.17 41.35 13.36
N GLU A 107 -51.47 40.22 13.51
CA GLU A 107 -50.83 39.78 14.77
C GLU A 107 -49.44 39.18 14.40
N ASP A 108 -48.33 39.81 14.86
CA ASP A 108 -46.93 39.27 14.87
C ASP A 108 -45.85 40.37 15.12
N SER A 109 -46.20 41.66 15.04
CA SER A 109 -45.21 42.76 14.99
C SER A 109 -44.35 42.94 16.25
N ASP A 110 -44.89 42.65 17.44
CA ASP A 110 -44.25 43.03 18.71
C ASP A 110 -43.16 42.05 19.18
N GLU A 111 -43.33 40.73 19.00
CA GLU A 111 -42.29 39.74 19.37
C GLU A 111 -40.99 39.95 18.58
N ILE A 112 -41.09 40.39 17.31
CA ILE A 112 -39.94 40.67 16.46
C ILE A 112 -39.14 41.87 17.01
N GLN A 113 -39.82 42.87 17.59
CA GLN A 113 -39.18 44.05 18.14
C GLN A 113 -38.44 43.74 19.45
N GLU A 114 -39.02 42.95 20.37
CA GLU A 114 -38.32 42.49 21.58
C GLU A 114 -37.09 41.62 21.26
N LEU A 115 -37.20 40.70 20.29
CA LEU A 115 -36.07 39.87 19.85
C LEU A 115 -34.91 40.69 19.25
N ILE A 116 -35.22 41.81 18.59
CA ILE A 116 -34.20 42.75 18.10
C ILE A 116 -33.55 43.52 19.26
N GLU A 117 -34.30 43.91 20.30
CA GLU A 117 -33.72 44.54 21.49
C GLU A 117 -32.87 43.57 22.33
N GLU A 118 -33.25 42.29 22.47
CA GLU A 118 -32.39 41.27 23.07
C GLU A 118 -31.10 41.05 22.29
N MET A 119 -31.17 40.93 20.95
CA MET A 119 -29.98 40.82 20.11
C MET A 119 -29.05 42.04 20.23
N ASN A 120 -29.62 43.24 20.40
CA ASN A 120 -28.87 44.49 20.59
C ASN A 120 -28.30 44.65 22.01
N LYS A 121 -28.87 43.99 23.03
CA LYS A 121 -28.24 43.84 24.36
C LYS A 121 -27.06 42.88 24.30
N VAL A 122 -27.24 41.69 23.74
CA VAL A 122 -26.19 40.66 23.65
C VAL A 122 -24.97 41.12 22.84
N THR A 123 -25.15 42.02 21.87
CA THR A 123 -24.04 42.59 21.09
C THR A 123 -23.33 43.79 21.74
N LYS A 124 -23.85 44.36 22.84
CA LYS A 124 -23.16 45.43 23.58
C LYS A 124 -22.13 44.93 24.59
N ASP A 125 -22.37 43.80 25.25
CA ASP A 125 -21.46 43.32 26.32
C ASP A 125 -20.14 42.70 25.81
N GLU A 126 -20.01 42.35 24.52
CA GLU A 126 -18.72 41.98 23.91
C GLU A 126 -17.90 43.20 23.40
N SER A 127 -18.23 44.45 23.79
CA SER A 127 -17.58 45.67 23.27
C SER A 127 -16.41 46.23 24.11
N SER A 128 -15.69 45.39 24.86
CA SER A 128 -14.40 45.78 25.47
C SER A 128 -13.33 44.67 25.35
N VAL A 129 -12.05 45.06 25.47
CA VAL A 129 -10.85 44.26 25.19
C VAL A 129 -10.67 43.89 23.71
N GLN A 130 -10.10 44.83 22.94
CA GLN A 130 -9.52 44.51 21.63
C GLN A 130 -8.28 43.63 21.79
N GLN A 131 -8.40 42.34 21.46
CA GLN A 131 -7.27 41.48 21.11
C GLN A 131 -7.53 40.83 19.75
N ALA A 132 -6.56 40.93 18.85
CA ALA A 132 -6.66 40.47 17.46
C ALA A 132 -6.66 38.92 17.38
N LYS A 133 -7.83 38.30 17.54
CA LYS A 133 -8.03 36.87 17.33
C LYS A 133 -7.75 36.50 15.86
N GLN A 134 -6.67 35.77 15.61
CA GLN A 134 -6.40 35.19 14.29
C GLN A 134 -7.57 34.30 13.84
N PRO A 135 -7.88 34.25 12.52
CA PRO A 135 -8.98 33.43 12.00
C PRO A 135 -8.71 31.94 12.27
N LYS A 136 -9.71 31.22 12.81
CA LYS A 136 -9.59 29.79 13.12
C LYS A 136 -9.39 28.95 11.86
N LEU A 137 -8.14 28.57 11.59
CA LEU A 137 -7.79 27.61 10.54
C LEU A 137 -8.15 26.19 10.97
N ILE A 138 -8.65 25.40 10.03
CA ILE A 138 -8.99 23.97 10.21
C ILE A 138 -8.08 23.17 9.28
N GLY A 139 -7.05 22.53 9.82
CA GLY A 139 -6.04 21.80 9.04
C GLY A 139 -5.34 22.66 7.99
N GLY A 140 -4.81 23.81 8.43
CA GLY A 140 -4.12 24.77 7.55
C GLY A 140 -5.05 25.52 6.56
N MET A 141 -6.38 25.43 6.71
CA MET A 141 -7.32 25.99 5.75
C MET A 141 -8.38 26.90 6.40
N GLY A 142 -8.74 27.99 5.73
CA GLY A 142 -9.85 28.85 6.15
C GLY A 142 -11.19 28.11 6.10
N PRO A 143 -12.16 28.41 7.01
CA PRO A 143 -13.39 27.62 7.16
C PRO A 143 -14.20 27.41 5.87
N GLY A 144 -14.31 28.44 5.01
CA GLY A 144 -15.01 28.31 3.72
C GLY A 144 -14.38 27.25 2.79
N LYS A 145 -13.05 27.26 2.66
CA LYS A 145 -12.29 26.28 1.85
C LYS A 145 -12.41 24.88 2.44
N TYR A 146 -12.31 24.75 3.77
CA TYR A 146 -12.55 23.48 4.47
C TYR A 146 -13.98 22.94 4.20
N HIS A 147 -15.01 23.77 4.32
CA HIS A 147 -16.39 23.34 4.06
C HIS A 147 -16.64 22.97 2.58
N MET A 148 -15.98 23.66 1.63
CA MET A 148 -16.03 23.31 0.20
C MET A 148 -15.37 21.96 -0.08
N LEU A 149 -14.10 21.79 0.32
CA LEU A 149 -13.36 20.54 0.12
C LEU A 149 -14.02 19.37 0.86
N ARG A 150 -14.61 19.62 2.04
CA ARG A 150 -15.40 18.62 2.76
C ARG A 150 -16.64 18.19 1.97
N ARG A 151 -17.35 19.08 1.27
CA ARG A 151 -18.46 18.67 0.38
C ARG A 151 -17.97 17.81 -0.78
N ARG A 152 -16.83 18.15 -1.38
CA ARG A 152 -16.20 17.35 -2.45
C ARG A 152 -15.78 15.96 -1.94
N GLN A 153 -15.15 15.89 -0.77
CA GLN A 153 -14.78 14.63 -0.10
C GLN A 153 -16.02 13.77 0.20
N LEU A 154 -17.11 14.38 0.70
CA LEU A 154 -18.36 13.66 0.93
C LEU A 154 -18.88 13.03 -0.35
N LYS A 155 -19.00 13.80 -1.44
CA LYS A 155 -19.43 13.27 -2.75
C LYS A 155 -18.53 12.11 -3.20
N MET A 156 -17.22 12.29 -3.11
CA MET A 156 -16.23 11.27 -3.51
C MET A 156 -16.33 9.97 -2.70
N GLU A 157 -16.67 10.03 -1.41
CA GLU A 157 -16.85 8.85 -0.57
C GLU A 157 -18.22 8.17 -0.70
N THR A 158 -19.29 8.94 -0.93
CA THR A 158 -20.68 8.41 -0.88
C THR A 158 -21.33 8.20 -2.24
N GLU A 159 -20.73 8.72 -3.31
CA GLU A 159 -21.29 8.64 -4.67
C GLU A 159 -20.34 7.95 -5.66
N ALA A 160 -19.16 7.46 -5.27
CA ALA A 160 -18.18 6.87 -6.21
C ALA A 160 -18.75 5.79 -7.15
N TRP A 161 -19.62 4.90 -6.65
CA TRP A 161 -20.28 3.88 -7.47
C TRP A 161 -21.51 4.40 -8.21
N GLN A 162 -22.16 5.46 -7.71
CA GLN A 162 -23.28 6.12 -8.36
C GLN A 162 -22.83 7.02 -9.52
N GLU A 163 -21.74 7.77 -9.33
CA GLU A 163 -21.09 8.60 -10.33
C GLU A 163 -20.51 7.75 -11.45
N ALA A 164 -19.90 6.60 -11.13
CA ALA A 164 -19.53 5.60 -12.13
C ALA A 164 -20.75 5.03 -12.87
N ALA A 165 -21.81 4.61 -12.18
CA ALA A 165 -23.03 4.12 -12.83
C ALA A 165 -23.67 5.18 -13.75
N LYS A 166 -23.61 6.45 -13.35
CA LYS A 166 -24.09 7.59 -14.14
C LYS A 166 -23.18 7.85 -15.35
N GLU A 167 -21.86 7.78 -15.23
CA GLU A 167 -20.92 7.83 -16.37
C GLU A 167 -21.22 6.70 -17.38
N TYR A 168 -21.59 5.49 -16.91
CA TYR A 168 -22.02 4.40 -17.79
C TYR A 168 -23.37 4.66 -18.49
N GLN A 169 -24.32 5.31 -17.83
CA GLN A 169 -25.61 5.67 -18.41
C GLN A 169 -25.47 6.83 -19.42
N GLU A 170 -24.80 7.93 -19.03
CA GLU A 170 -24.54 9.08 -19.91
C GLU A 170 -23.73 8.68 -21.16
N LEU A 171 -22.74 7.78 -21.01
CA LEU A 171 -21.95 7.30 -22.15
C LEU A 171 -22.74 6.34 -23.07
N LEU A 172 -23.79 5.66 -22.57
CA LEU A 172 -24.73 4.93 -23.41
C LEU A 172 -25.66 5.89 -24.17
N GLU A 173 -26.17 6.91 -23.50
CA GLU A 173 -27.03 7.96 -24.08
C GLU A 173 -26.28 8.71 -25.20
N ASP A 174 -25.06 9.22 -24.93
CA ASP A 174 -24.17 9.82 -25.92
C ASP A 174 -23.87 8.89 -27.11
N MET A 175 -23.65 7.59 -26.86
CA MET A 175 -23.41 6.62 -27.94
C MET A 175 -24.64 6.41 -28.83
N CYS A 176 -25.83 6.39 -28.25
CA CYS A 176 -27.10 6.23 -28.96
C CYS A 176 -27.44 7.47 -29.79
N GLU A 177 -27.25 8.68 -29.24
CA GLU A 177 -27.52 9.94 -29.94
C GLU A 177 -26.48 10.24 -31.02
N GLN A 178 -25.18 10.15 -30.68
CA GLN A 178 -24.09 10.58 -31.56
C GLN A 178 -23.61 9.47 -32.52
N LYS A 179 -24.16 8.25 -32.41
CA LYS A 179 -23.80 7.05 -33.22
C LYS A 179 -22.31 6.67 -33.15
N LEU A 180 -21.61 7.04 -32.09
CA LEU A 180 -20.15 6.92 -31.95
C LEU A 180 -19.64 5.49 -31.65
N ALA A 181 -20.50 4.47 -31.68
CA ALA A 181 -20.15 3.09 -31.37
C ALA A 181 -18.86 2.53 -32.05
N PRO A 182 -18.51 2.88 -33.31
CA PRO A 182 -17.25 2.43 -33.92
C PRO A 182 -15.97 3.02 -33.32
N ASN A 183 -16.07 4.17 -32.63
CA ASN A 183 -14.92 5.01 -32.26
C ASN A 183 -14.46 4.84 -30.79
N LEU A 184 -15.19 4.07 -29.96
CA LEU A 184 -14.76 3.82 -28.59
C LEU A 184 -13.64 2.75 -28.54
N PRO A 185 -12.69 2.84 -27.58
CA PRO A 185 -11.78 1.75 -27.28
C PRO A 185 -12.57 0.47 -26.96
N TYR A 186 -12.23 -0.64 -27.61
CA TYR A 186 -12.99 -1.92 -27.61
C TYR A 186 -13.46 -2.41 -26.22
N MET A 187 -12.73 -2.14 -25.14
CA MET A 187 -13.19 -2.49 -23.78
C MET A 187 -14.31 -1.60 -23.24
N LYS A 188 -14.35 -0.31 -23.60
CA LYS A 188 -15.47 0.55 -23.19
C LYS A 188 -16.75 0.06 -23.86
N SER A 189 -16.75 -0.20 -25.16
CA SER A 189 -17.93 -0.74 -25.85
C SER A 189 -18.35 -2.12 -25.33
N LEU A 190 -17.41 -3.00 -24.97
CA LEU A 190 -17.74 -4.26 -24.29
C LEU A 190 -18.39 -4.04 -22.90
N PHE A 191 -17.81 -3.20 -22.03
CA PHE A 191 -18.42 -2.93 -20.72
C PHE A 191 -19.82 -2.30 -20.87
N LEU A 192 -19.99 -1.34 -21.78
CA LEU A 192 -21.28 -0.68 -22.06
C LEU A 192 -22.31 -1.70 -22.57
N GLY A 193 -21.92 -2.57 -23.51
CA GLY A 193 -22.77 -3.66 -24.01
C GLY A 193 -23.10 -4.76 -22.99
N TRP A 194 -22.34 -4.88 -21.89
CA TRP A 194 -22.65 -5.79 -20.78
C TRP A 194 -23.47 -5.12 -19.67
N PHE A 195 -23.51 -3.79 -19.59
CA PHE A 195 -24.14 -3.06 -18.50
C PHE A 195 -25.65 -3.29 -18.46
N GLU A 196 -26.37 -3.02 -19.55
CA GLU A 196 -27.83 -3.16 -19.58
C GLU A 196 -28.30 -4.62 -19.42
N PRO A 197 -27.75 -5.62 -20.14
CA PRO A 197 -28.17 -7.01 -19.96
C PRO A 197 -27.97 -7.53 -18.52
N LEU A 198 -26.89 -7.13 -17.85
CA LEU A 198 -26.65 -7.51 -16.45
C LEU A 198 -27.55 -6.74 -15.48
N ARG A 199 -27.78 -5.44 -15.70
CA ARG A 199 -28.75 -4.63 -14.93
C ARG A 199 -30.12 -5.30 -14.93
N ASP A 200 -30.63 -5.63 -16.11
CA ASP A 200 -31.99 -6.15 -16.28
C ASP A 200 -32.12 -7.58 -15.72
N ALA A 201 -31.07 -8.40 -15.84
CA ALA A 201 -31.00 -9.71 -15.20
C ALA A 201 -30.94 -9.62 -13.65
N ILE A 202 -30.31 -8.58 -13.09
CA ILE A 202 -30.32 -8.31 -11.64
C ILE A 202 -31.69 -7.80 -11.19
N VAL A 203 -32.37 -6.93 -11.95
CA VAL A 203 -33.76 -6.51 -11.66
C VAL A 203 -34.70 -7.71 -11.64
N ALA A 204 -34.63 -8.59 -12.65
CA ALA A 204 -35.44 -9.81 -12.70
C ALA A 204 -35.16 -10.73 -11.50
N GLU A 205 -33.90 -10.86 -11.06
CA GLU A 205 -33.53 -11.62 -9.87
C GLU A 205 -34.04 -10.96 -8.57
N GLN A 206 -34.03 -9.62 -8.48
CA GLN A 206 -34.59 -8.86 -7.36
C GLN A 206 -36.11 -9.09 -7.24
N GLU A 207 -36.87 -8.98 -8.34
CA GLU A 207 -38.32 -9.26 -8.34
C GLU A 207 -38.63 -10.73 -8.02
N ARG A 208 -37.84 -11.66 -8.55
CA ARG A 208 -37.94 -13.09 -8.20
C ARG A 208 -37.71 -13.34 -6.70
N CYS A 209 -36.86 -12.56 -6.05
CA CYS A 209 -36.63 -12.63 -4.61
C CYS A 209 -37.72 -11.96 -3.76
N LYS A 210 -38.51 -11.03 -4.31
CA LYS A 210 -39.69 -10.44 -3.66
C LYS A 210 -40.94 -11.32 -3.77
N THR A 211 -41.13 -11.98 -4.91
CA THR A 211 -42.38 -12.68 -5.29
C THR A 211 -42.34 -14.20 -5.13
N GLY A 212 -41.15 -14.81 -5.08
CA GLY A 212 -40.99 -16.26 -5.13
C GLY A 212 -41.29 -16.97 -3.80
N ARG A 213 -42.14 -18.02 -3.85
CA ARG A 213 -42.44 -18.90 -2.69
C ARG A 213 -41.22 -19.61 -2.08
N ASN A 214 -40.10 -19.70 -2.81
CA ASN A 214 -38.82 -20.23 -2.36
C ASN A 214 -37.74 -19.14 -2.48
N VAL A 215 -37.75 -18.17 -1.56
CA VAL A 215 -36.74 -17.10 -1.52
C VAL A 215 -35.36 -17.74 -1.21
N PRO A 216 -34.34 -17.55 -2.06
CA PRO A 216 -33.01 -18.09 -1.80
C PRO A 216 -32.34 -17.36 -0.62
N ALA A 217 -31.37 -17.99 0.03
CA ALA A 217 -30.69 -17.43 1.21
C ALA A 217 -29.95 -16.08 0.97
N TYR A 218 -29.77 -15.66 -0.28
CA TYR A 218 -29.24 -14.34 -0.66
C TYR A 218 -30.34 -13.30 -0.98
N GLY A 219 -31.61 -13.72 -1.14
CA GLY A 219 -32.71 -12.86 -1.61
C GLY A 219 -32.97 -11.61 -0.76
N PRO A 220 -33.03 -11.70 0.59
CA PRO A 220 -33.16 -10.54 1.47
C PRO A 220 -31.98 -9.54 1.41
N TYR A 221 -30.89 -9.91 0.72
CA TYR A 221 -29.68 -9.10 0.56
C TYR A 221 -29.57 -8.50 -0.86
N PHE A 222 -30.20 -9.10 -1.87
CA PHE A 222 -30.26 -8.55 -3.24
C PHE A 222 -31.07 -7.25 -3.31
N GLY A 223 -32.18 -7.14 -2.57
CA GLY A 223 -33.01 -5.93 -2.52
C GLY A 223 -32.43 -4.78 -1.68
N GLN A 224 -31.14 -4.81 -1.32
CA GLN A 224 -30.51 -3.82 -0.42
C GLN A 224 -29.74 -2.70 -1.14
N LEU A 225 -29.62 -2.76 -2.47
CA LEU A 225 -28.90 -1.82 -3.33
C LEU A 225 -29.55 -1.79 -4.74
N PRO A 226 -29.56 -0.66 -5.47
CA PRO A 226 -30.05 -0.61 -6.85
C PRO A 226 -29.27 -1.51 -7.82
N ALA A 227 -29.96 -2.02 -8.85
CA ALA A 227 -29.39 -2.95 -9.82
C ALA A 227 -28.19 -2.36 -10.60
N ASP A 228 -28.23 -1.07 -10.96
CA ASP A 228 -27.12 -0.38 -11.65
C ASP A 228 -25.83 -0.43 -10.83
N MET A 229 -25.92 -0.12 -9.52
CA MET A 229 -24.75 -0.15 -8.63
C MET A 229 -24.24 -1.59 -8.45
N MET A 230 -25.13 -2.57 -8.33
CA MET A 230 -24.74 -3.99 -8.27
C MET A 230 -24.05 -4.44 -9.57
N THR A 231 -24.49 -3.94 -10.73
CA THR A 231 -23.89 -4.18 -12.05
C THR A 231 -22.47 -3.64 -12.11
N VAL A 232 -22.28 -2.33 -11.84
CA VAL A 232 -20.95 -1.69 -11.84
C VAL A 232 -20.00 -2.37 -10.86
N ILE A 233 -20.45 -2.65 -9.62
CA ILE A 233 -19.63 -3.33 -8.61
C ILE A 233 -19.20 -4.72 -9.10
N THR A 234 -20.12 -5.51 -9.68
CA THR A 234 -19.84 -6.87 -10.15
C THR A 234 -18.79 -6.87 -11.27
N MET A 235 -18.98 -6.03 -12.28
CA MET A 235 -18.05 -5.90 -13.42
C MET A 235 -16.67 -5.45 -12.95
N HIS A 236 -16.57 -4.33 -12.24
CA HIS A 236 -15.27 -3.76 -11.85
C HIS A 236 -14.52 -4.62 -10.84
N LYS A 237 -15.19 -5.23 -9.85
CA LYS A 237 -14.52 -6.11 -8.89
C LYS A 237 -14.06 -7.42 -9.53
N LEU A 238 -14.79 -7.97 -10.50
CA LEU A 238 -14.31 -9.14 -11.24
C LEU A 238 -13.14 -8.77 -12.16
N MET A 239 -13.21 -7.66 -12.91
CA MET A 239 -12.14 -7.25 -13.82
C MET A 239 -10.84 -6.91 -13.09
N ALA A 240 -10.91 -6.16 -11.98
CA ALA A 240 -9.73 -5.90 -11.14
C ALA A 240 -9.09 -7.20 -10.63
N LEU A 241 -9.90 -8.21 -10.27
CA LEU A 241 -9.41 -9.51 -9.85
C LEU A 241 -8.81 -10.35 -10.99
N LEU A 242 -9.35 -10.24 -12.21
CA LEU A 242 -8.80 -10.89 -13.41
C LEU A 242 -7.45 -10.29 -13.82
N MET A 243 -7.27 -8.97 -13.67
CA MET A 243 -5.97 -8.28 -13.84
C MET A 243 -4.93 -8.78 -12.82
N THR A 244 -5.30 -8.93 -11.54
CA THR A 244 -4.44 -9.59 -10.53
C THR A 244 -4.38 -11.12 -10.67
N GLY A 245 -5.07 -11.68 -11.67
CA GLY A 245 -5.49 -13.08 -11.78
C GLY A 245 -4.43 -14.03 -12.33
N GLY A 246 -3.22 -14.00 -11.76
CA GLY A 246 -2.19 -15.03 -11.92
C GLY A 246 -1.87 -15.37 -13.39
N GLY A 247 -1.61 -14.36 -14.22
CA GLY A 247 -1.01 -14.50 -15.56
C GLY A 247 -1.85 -15.13 -16.65
N ASN A 248 -2.99 -15.74 -16.30
CA ASN A 248 -3.87 -16.43 -17.25
C ASN A 248 -5.17 -15.66 -17.55
N GLY A 249 -5.41 -14.50 -16.92
CA GLY A 249 -6.71 -13.84 -16.96
C GLY A 249 -7.78 -14.66 -16.23
N SER A 250 -7.44 -15.18 -15.04
CA SER A 250 -8.34 -16.07 -14.29
C SER A 250 -8.39 -15.79 -12.78
N ALA A 251 -9.58 -15.51 -12.26
CA ALA A 251 -9.83 -15.22 -10.85
C ALA A 251 -10.39 -16.45 -10.12
N ARG A 252 -9.96 -16.72 -8.89
CA ARG A 252 -10.54 -17.80 -8.07
C ARG A 252 -11.96 -17.44 -7.65
N VAL A 253 -12.93 -18.34 -7.87
CA VAL A 253 -14.36 -18.08 -7.60
C VAL A 253 -14.61 -17.64 -6.16
N ILE A 254 -13.91 -18.22 -5.18
CA ILE A 254 -14.02 -17.84 -3.76
C ILE A 254 -13.65 -16.37 -3.54
N GLN A 255 -12.55 -15.92 -4.15
CA GLN A 255 -12.01 -14.57 -3.99
C GLN A 255 -12.91 -13.54 -4.69
N ALA A 256 -13.35 -13.84 -5.91
CA ALA A 256 -14.31 -13.02 -6.64
C ALA A 256 -15.65 -12.87 -5.90
N ALA A 257 -16.21 -13.97 -5.42
CA ALA A 257 -17.48 -13.96 -4.70
C ALA A 257 -17.39 -13.20 -3.37
N SER A 258 -16.29 -13.32 -2.62
CA SER A 258 -16.09 -12.58 -1.38
C SER A 258 -15.96 -11.08 -1.65
N HIS A 259 -15.06 -10.67 -2.57
CA HIS A 259 -14.82 -9.25 -2.87
C HIS A 259 -16.05 -8.53 -3.45
N ILE A 260 -16.86 -9.21 -4.26
CA ILE A 260 -18.13 -8.65 -4.77
C ILE A 260 -19.16 -8.55 -3.65
N GLY A 261 -19.36 -9.62 -2.86
CA GLY A 261 -20.32 -9.64 -1.76
C GLY A 261 -20.02 -8.61 -0.66
N GLU A 262 -18.75 -8.45 -0.31
CA GLU A 262 -18.27 -7.44 0.64
C GLU A 262 -18.49 -6.01 0.12
N ALA A 263 -18.29 -5.77 -1.19
CA ALA A 263 -18.52 -4.46 -1.79
C ALA A 263 -20.02 -4.10 -1.90
N VAL A 264 -20.88 -5.06 -2.26
CA VAL A 264 -22.34 -4.87 -2.27
C VAL A 264 -22.90 -4.68 -0.86
N GLU A 265 -22.38 -5.38 0.15
CA GLU A 265 -22.73 -5.11 1.55
C GLU A 265 -22.32 -3.69 1.96
N LEU A 266 -21.12 -3.27 1.60
CA LEU A 266 -20.57 -1.95 1.93
C LEU A 266 -21.48 -0.84 1.38
N GLU A 267 -21.81 -0.92 0.10
CA GLU A 267 -22.60 0.10 -0.58
C GLU A 267 -24.08 0.07 -0.16
N GLY A 268 -24.66 -1.12 0.05
CA GLY A 268 -26.04 -1.26 0.54
C GLY A 268 -26.25 -0.66 1.95
N ARG A 269 -25.19 -0.54 2.76
CA ARG A 269 -25.21 0.21 4.03
C ARG A 269 -25.15 1.72 3.81
N ILE A 270 -24.31 2.19 2.89
CA ILE A 270 -24.14 3.62 2.54
C ILE A 270 -25.44 4.15 1.90
N HIS A 271 -25.94 3.48 0.86
CA HIS A 271 -27.19 3.81 0.18
C HIS A 271 -28.37 3.95 1.15
N ARG A 272 -28.58 2.95 2.02
CA ARG A 272 -29.68 2.96 3.01
C ARG A 272 -29.55 4.09 4.04
N PHE A 273 -28.32 4.46 4.42
CA PHE A 273 -28.10 5.63 5.28
C PHE A 273 -28.52 6.93 4.56
N LEU A 274 -28.16 7.09 3.29
CA LEU A 274 -28.48 8.26 2.47
C LEU A 274 -29.99 8.36 2.15
N GLU A 275 -30.67 7.25 1.85
CA GLU A 275 -32.12 7.25 1.66
C GLU A 275 -32.87 7.70 2.92
N ARG A 276 -32.43 7.21 4.09
CA ARG A 276 -33.01 7.57 5.40
C ARG A 276 -32.85 9.06 5.71
N THR A 277 -31.81 9.74 5.19
CA THR A 277 -31.69 11.20 5.29
C THR A 277 -32.48 11.93 4.20
N LYS A 278 -32.50 11.44 2.94
CA LYS A 278 -33.25 12.06 1.83
C LYS A 278 -34.76 12.09 2.08
N LYS A 279 -35.39 10.97 2.43
CA LYS A 279 -36.87 10.89 2.65
C LYS A 279 -37.38 11.85 3.74
N LYS A 280 -36.51 12.21 4.68
CA LYS A 280 -36.82 13.12 5.80
C LYS A 280 -36.89 14.61 5.41
N ASN A 281 -36.30 15.01 4.28
CA ASN A 281 -36.49 16.36 3.75
C ASN A 281 -37.86 16.50 3.05
N THR A 282 -38.35 15.43 2.42
CA THR A 282 -39.63 15.43 1.70
C THR A 282 -40.83 15.21 2.62
N SER A 283 -40.73 14.31 3.60
CA SER A 283 -41.84 14.02 4.54
C SER A 283 -42.09 15.10 5.59
N ASN A 284 -41.43 16.26 5.49
CA ASN A 284 -41.61 17.38 6.41
C ASN A 284 -42.57 18.46 5.83
N LYS A 285 -43.41 18.06 4.85
CA LYS A 285 -44.50 18.88 4.29
C LYS A 285 -45.89 18.25 4.38
N ASN A 286 -46.03 16.92 4.33
CA ASN A 286 -47.30 16.21 4.40
C ASN A 286 -47.16 14.94 5.26
N ALA A 287 -47.83 14.89 6.41
CA ALA A 287 -48.32 13.71 7.15
C ALA A 287 -48.59 14.11 8.62
N GLU A 288 -49.79 14.63 8.89
CA GLU A 288 -50.37 14.48 10.22
C GLU A 288 -51.16 13.17 10.25
N GLU A 289 -50.96 12.42 11.33
CA GLU A 289 -51.84 11.46 12.01
C GLU A 289 -51.09 10.22 12.53
N GLU A 290 -51.63 9.71 13.65
CA GLU A 290 -51.29 8.53 14.47
C GLU A 290 -49.86 7.94 14.41
N SER A 291 -49.19 7.89 15.58
CA SER A 291 -47.95 7.11 15.73
C SER A 291 -47.76 6.52 17.13
N ASP A 292 -47.45 5.21 17.14
CA ASP A 292 -47.08 4.35 18.28
C ASP A 292 -46.13 5.02 19.32
N PRO A 293 -46.12 4.60 20.61
CA PRO A 293 -45.19 5.14 21.61
C PRO A 293 -43.71 5.00 21.22
N VAL A 294 -43.35 3.88 20.59
CA VAL A 294 -42.00 3.61 20.06
C VAL A 294 -41.58 4.66 19.01
N THR A 295 -42.55 5.19 18.27
CA THR A 295 -42.30 6.24 17.26
C THR A 295 -41.96 7.58 17.90
N LYS A 296 -42.52 7.92 19.08
CA LYS A 296 -42.22 9.20 19.77
C LYS A 296 -40.78 9.30 20.24
N GLU A 297 -40.19 8.24 20.79
CA GLU A 297 -38.76 8.24 21.14
C GLU A 297 -37.87 8.41 19.91
N GLN A 298 -38.16 7.66 18.84
CA GLN A 298 -37.42 7.81 17.58
C GLN A 298 -37.60 9.19 16.96
N GLN A 299 -38.79 9.80 17.01
CA GLN A 299 -39.02 11.18 16.58
C GLN A 299 -38.19 12.18 17.41
N ASN A 300 -38.12 12.02 18.73
CA ASN A 300 -37.33 12.90 19.59
C ASN A 300 -35.82 12.77 19.33
N ALA A 301 -35.31 11.54 19.16
CA ALA A 301 -33.94 11.31 18.70
C ALA A 301 -33.67 11.91 17.31
N ARG A 302 -34.64 11.78 16.38
CA ARG A 302 -34.58 12.36 15.02
C ARG A 302 -34.64 13.89 15.03
N LYS A 303 -35.40 14.54 15.92
CA LYS A 303 -35.43 16.00 16.10
C LYS A 303 -34.09 16.51 16.65
N LYS A 304 -33.52 15.83 17.67
CA LYS A 304 -32.14 16.05 18.13
C LYS A 304 -31.14 15.94 16.97
N VAL A 305 -31.19 14.88 16.15
CA VAL A 305 -30.30 14.72 14.98
C VAL A 305 -30.41 15.88 13.99
N THR A 306 -31.61 16.32 13.59
CA THR A 306 -31.75 17.43 12.62
C THR A 306 -31.16 18.72 13.19
N ASN A 307 -31.46 19.07 14.45
CA ASN A 307 -30.92 20.27 15.07
C ASN A 307 -29.40 20.19 15.29
N LEU A 308 -28.85 19.00 15.54
CA LEU A 308 -27.40 18.78 15.62
C LEU A 308 -26.73 18.81 14.24
N MET A 309 -27.41 18.41 13.15
CA MET A 309 -26.92 18.61 11.79
C MET A 309 -26.93 20.10 11.40
N LYS A 310 -28.01 20.85 11.69
CA LYS A 310 -28.06 22.31 11.50
C LYS A 310 -26.97 23.03 12.30
N LYS A 311 -26.76 22.64 13.56
CA LYS A 311 -25.67 23.15 14.44
C LYS A 311 -24.29 22.49 14.17
N GLN A 312 -24.12 21.81 13.04
CA GLN A 312 -22.88 21.16 12.58
C GLN A 312 -22.18 20.17 13.54
N LYS A 313 -22.86 19.67 14.59
CA LYS A 313 -22.32 18.73 15.59
C LYS A 313 -22.29 17.28 15.07
N VAL A 314 -21.55 17.05 13.99
CA VAL A 314 -21.47 15.78 13.24
C VAL A 314 -21.12 14.57 14.11
N HIS A 315 -20.29 14.74 15.15
CA HIS A 315 -19.97 13.65 16.09
C HIS A 315 -21.22 13.14 16.83
N GLN A 316 -22.05 14.05 17.36
CA GLN A 316 -23.27 13.70 18.10
C GLN A 316 -24.32 13.09 17.17
N VAL A 317 -24.37 13.52 15.90
CA VAL A 317 -25.16 12.88 14.83
C VAL A 317 -24.68 11.45 14.57
N ARG A 318 -23.37 11.22 14.39
CA ARG A 318 -22.78 9.87 14.25
C ARG A 318 -23.12 8.97 15.44
N VAL A 319 -23.12 9.49 16.67
CA VAL A 319 -23.49 8.73 17.88
C VAL A 319 -24.95 8.29 17.85
N ILE A 320 -25.91 9.20 17.61
CA ILE A 320 -27.35 8.84 17.59
C ILE A 320 -27.66 7.89 16.42
N VAL A 321 -27.05 8.10 15.25
CA VAL A 321 -27.15 7.19 14.09
C VAL A 321 -26.62 5.80 14.41
N LYS A 322 -25.45 5.69 15.08
CA LYS A 322 -24.85 4.40 15.43
C LYS A 322 -25.62 3.66 16.53
N ALA A 323 -26.45 4.36 17.29
CA ALA A 323 -27.43 3.81 18.24
C ALA A 323 -28.83 3.52 17.63
N HIS A 324 -28.99 3.61 16.30
CA HIS A 324 -30.24 3.32 15.57
C HIS A 324 -29.97 2.41 14.35
N ASN A 325 -28.90 1.61 14.37
CA ASN A 325 -28.45 0.88 13.18
C ASN A 325 -27.97 -0.54 13.50
N ASP A 326 -28.79 -1.28 14.24
CA ASP A 326 -28.52 -2.60 14.85
C ASP A 326 -28.45 -3.78 13.87
N LEU A 327 -28.23 -3.51 12.58
CA LEU A 327 -28.05 -4.55 11.58
C LEU A 327 -26.64 -5.14 11.66
N LYS A 328 -26.58 -6.34 12.24
CA LYS A 328 -25.41 -7.22 12.28
C LYS A 328 -24.80 -7.38 10.87
N PRO A 329 -23.46 -7.30 10.73
CA PRO A 329 -22.78 -7.57 9.46
C PRO A 329 -23.17 -8.91 8.84
N TRP A 330 -23.16 -8.98 7.51
CA TRP A 330 -23.43 -10.21 6.77
C TRP A 330 -22.40 -11.28 7.15
N GLY A 331 -22.83 -12.53 7.20
CA GLY A 331 -21.89 -13.65 7.31
C GLY A 331 -21.10 -13.83 6.02
N GLN A 332 -19.87 -14.33 6.11
CA GLN A 332 -19.03 -14.65 4.94
C GLN A 332 -19.77 -15.55 3.92
N GLU A 333 -20.60 -16.47 4.42
CA GLU A 333 -21.50 -17.29 3.61
C GLU A 333 -22.52 -16.49 2.79
N VAL A 334 -23.08 -15.42 3.35
CA VAL A 334 -24.04 -14.54 2.66
C VAL A 334 -23.33 -13.73 1.58
N GLN A 335 -22.20 -13.09 1.93
CA GLN A 335 -21.37 -12.33 0.99
C GLN A 335 -21.03 -13.19 -0.24
N ILE A 336 -20.51 -14.40 -0.01
CA ILE A 336 -20.12 -15.32 -1.08
C ILE A 336 -21.31 -15.89 -1.86
N LYS A 337 -22.48 -16.11 -1.22
CA LYS A 337 -23.70 -16.49 -1.95
C LYS A 337 -24.21 -15.35 -2.86
N VAL A 338 -24.18 -14.10 -2.40
CA VAL A 338 -24.51 -12.92 -3.21
C VAL A 338 -23.53 -12.78 -4.38
N GLY A 339 -22.22 -12.77 -4.10
CA GLY A 339 -21.18 -12.64 -5.13
C GLY A 339 -21.20 -13.76 -6.16
N CYS A 340 -21.42 -15.03 -5.77
CA CYS A 340 -21.56 -16.12 -6.73
C CYS A 340 -22.78 -15.96 -7.66
N ARG A 341 -23.93 -15.48 -7.17
CA ARG A 341 -25.09 -15.27 -8.03
C ARG A 341 -24.88 -14.09 -8.99
N LEU A 342 -24.22 -13.02 -8.55
CA LEU A 342 -23.86 -11.89 -9.42
C LEU A 342 -22.85 -12.28 -10.51
N ILE A 343 -21.80 -13.04 -10.17
CA ILE A 343 -20.87 -13.61 -11.16
C ILE A 343 -21.61 -14.50 -12.17
N GLN A 344 -22.55 -15.32 -11.71
CA GLN A 344 -23.36 -16.16 -12.59
C GLN A 344 -24.23 -15.33 -13.54
N LEU A 345 -24.93 -14.29 -13.05
CA LEU A 345 -25.71 -13.39 -13.90
C LEU A 345 -24.83 -12.70 -14.95
N LEU A 346 -23.62 -12.27 -14.59
CA LEU A 346 -22.65 -11.72 -15.54
C LEU A 346 -22.20 -12.76 -16.59
N MET A 347 -21.98 -14.02 -16.21
CA MET A 347 -21.70 -15.11 -17.17
C MET A 347 -22.90 -15.46 -18.07
N GLU A 348 -24.12 -15.26 -17.58
CA GLU A 348 -25.39 -15.49 -18.30
C GLU A 348 -25.74 -14.34 -19.26
N THR A 349 -25.01 -13.21 -19.23
CA THR A 349 -25.35 -11.97 -19.96
C THR A 349 -24.19 -11.35 -20.76
N ALA A 350 -22.94 -11.51 -20.34
CA ALA A 350 -21.79 -10.91 -21.02
C ALA A 350 -21.23 -11.81 -22.13
N TYR A 351 -21.43 -11.39 -23.37
CA TYR A 351 -20.89 -12.01 -24.58
C TYR A 351 -19.91 -11.08 -25.29
N ILE A 352 -19.04 -11.65 -26.13
CA ILE A 352 -18.15 -10.91 -27.02
C ILE A 352 -18.43 -11.27 -28.48
N GLN A 353 -18.07 -10.34 -29.36
CA GLN A 353 -17.90 -10.56 -30.79
C GLN A 353 -16.44 -10.21 -31.15
N PRO A 354 -15.68 -11.10 -31.80
CA PRO A 354 -14.37 -10.78 -32.35
C PRO A 354 -14.45 -9.68 -33.43
N PRO A 355 -13.43 -8.82 -33.58
CA PRO A 355 -13.29 -7.96 -34.76
C PRO A 355 -13.23 -8.79 -36.05
N VAL A 356 -13.75 -8.25 -37.15
CA VAL A 356 -14.06 -8.96 -38.41
C VAL A 356 -12.82 -9.36 -39.23
N GLU A 357 -11.61 -9.20 -38.69
CA GLU A 357 -10.33 -9.41 -39.39
C GLU A 357 -9.88 -10.89 -39.46
N GLN A 358 -10.80 -11.85 -39.31
CA GLN A 358 -10.51 -13.29 -39.38
C GLN A 358 -11.48 -14.04 -40.32
N LEU A 359 -11.18 -13.95 -41.61
CA LEU A 359 -11.50 -14.90 -42.70
C LEU A 359 -12.79 -15.75 -42.58
N GLY A 360 -13.87 -15.32 -43.23
CA GLY A 360 -14.97 -16.21 -43.61
C GLY A 360 -16.30 -15.51 -43.85
N ASP A 361 -17.04 -15.94 -44.87
CA ASP A 361 -18.44 -15.57 -45.12
C ASP A 361 -19.36 -16.39 -44.21
N GLY A 362 -19.24 -16.15 -42.90
CA GLY A 362 -19.85 -16.96 -41.83
C GLY A 362 -20.61 -16.13 -40.80
N PRO A 363 -21.52 -16.75 -40.03
CA PRO A 363 -22.25 -16.07 -38.95
C PRO A 363 -21.28 -15.61 -37.85
N PRO A 364 -21.56 -14.49 -37.16
CA PRO A 364 -20.66 -13.94 -36.14
C PRO A 364 -20.45 -14.90 -34.97
N ASP A 365 -19.18 -15.09 -34.57
CA ASP A 365 -18.75 -15.90 -33.43
C ASP A 365 -19.10 -15.22 -32.08
N ILE A 366 -20.38 -15.29 -31.70
CA ILE A 366 -20.87 -14.79 -30.42
C ILE A 366 -20.56 -15.83 -29.33
N ARG A 367 -19.57 -15.53 -28.49
CA ARG A 367 -19.11 -16.43 -27.41
C ARG A 367 -19.04 -15.72 -26.05
N PRO A 368 -19.22 -16.43 -24.93
CA PRO A 368 -19.32 -15.81 -23.61
C PRO A 368 -17.99 -15.16 -23.20
N ALA A 369 -18.08 -13.96 -22.63
CA ALA A 369 -16.92 -13.18 -22.17
C ALA A 369 -16.18 -13.84 -20.99
N PHE A 370 -16.91 -14.64 -20.19
CA PHE A 370 -16.44 -15.28 -18.96
C PHE A 370 -16.91 -16.73 -18.86
N MET A 371 -16.00 -17.64 -18.49
CA MET A 371 -16.30 -19.06 -18.29
C MET A 371 -15.84 -19.55 -16.91
N HIS A 372 -16.65 -20.39 -16.25
CA HIS A 372 -16.25 -21.09 -15.03
C HIS A 372 -15.58 -22.42 -15.38
N THR A 373 -14.30 -22.56 -15.06
CA THR A 373 -13.53 -23.78 -15.33
C THR A 373 -12.97 -24.37 -14.02
N LEU A 374 -12.64 -25.67 -14.04
CA LEU A 374 -12.10 -26.40 -12.89
C LEU A 374 -10.63 -26.77 -13.11
N LYS A 375 -9.73 -25.83 -12.78
CA LYS A 375 -8.27 -26.04 -12.85
C LYS A 375 -7.81 -27.05 -11.80
N THR A 376 -6.78 -27.81 -12.15
CA THR A 376 -6.11 -28.78 -11.28
C THR A 376 -4.76 -28.22 -10.86
N ALA A 377 -4.53 -28.04 -9.56
CA ALA A 377 -3.20 -27.74 -9.02
C ALA A 377 -2.50 -29.05 -8.63
N THR A 378 -1.33 -29.29 -9.21
CA THR A 378 -0.37 -30.29 -8.72
C THR A 378 0.54 -29.61 -7.70
N SER A 379 0.68 -30.16 -6.50
CA SER A 379 1.63 -29.65 -5.50
C SER A 379 2.86 -30.55 -5.49
N GLU A 380 4.03 -30.02 -5.84
CA GLU A 380 5.27 -30.81 -5.89
C GLU A 380 5.62 -31.38 -4.50
N THR A 381 5.29 -30.64 -3.44
CA THR A 381 5.49 -31.02 -2.04
C THR A 381 4.48 -32.04 -1.48
N GLN A 382 3.35 -32.29 -2.16
CA GLN A 382 2.31 -33.21 -1.73
C GLN A 382 1.63 -33.86 -2.94
N LYS A 383 1.73 -35.19 -3.11
CA LYS A 383 1.17 -35.98 -4.23
C LYS A 383 -0.38 -36.03 -4.28
N ALA A 384 -1.07 -34.92 -3.98
CA ALA A 384 -2.51 -34.75 -3.98
C ALA A 384 -2.90 -33.63 -4.96
N THR A 385 -3.46 -34.00 -6.11
CA THR A 385 -3.99 -33.07 -7.11
C THR A 385 -5.27 -32.40 -6.60
N ARG A 386 -5.23 -31.08 -6.39
CA ARG A 386 -6.38 -30.32 -5.88
C ARG A 386 -7.07 -29.56 -7.01
N ARG A 387 -8.32 -29.93 -7.31
CA ARG A 387 -9.17 -29.15 -8.22
C ARG A 387 -9.73 -27.91 -7.52
N TYR A 388 -9.85 -26.80 -8.26
CA TYR A 388 -10.43 -25.55 -7.79
C TYR A 388 -11.10 -24.80 -8.95
N GLY A 389 -12.24 -24.15 -8.68
CA GLY A 389 -12.93 -23.36 -9.68
C GLY A 389 -12.34 -21.96 -9.86
N VAL A 390 -12.17 -21.56 -11.12
CA VAL A 390 -11.81 -20.20 -11.54
C VAL A 390 -12.85 -19.65 -12.50
N ILE A 391 -13.00 -18.34 -12.54
CA ILE A 391 -13.59 -17.63 -13.67
C ILE A 391 -12.42 -17.23 -14.58
N GLU A 392 -12.49 -17.58 -15.85
CA GLU A 392 -11.54 -17.16 -16.89
C GLU A 392 -12.23 -16.18 -17.83
N CYS A 393 -11.54 -15.10 -18.21
CA CYS A 393 -12.03 -14.19 -19.24
C CYS A 393 -11.46 -14.55 -20.62
N ASP A 394 -12.13 -14.10 -21.67
CA ASP A 394 -11.65 -14.30 -23.04
C ASP A 394 -10.26 -13.65 -23.30
N PRO A 395 -9.41 -14.20 -24.19
CA PRO A 395 -8.20 -13.54 -24.63
C PRO A 395 -8.39 -12.12 -25.19
N LEU A 396 -9.52 -11.81 -25.84
CA LEU A 396 -9.82 -10.45 -26.30
C LEU A 396 -10.12 -9.50 -25.12
N VAL A 397 -10.92 -9.96 -24.15
CA VAL A 397 -11.21 -9.23 -22.90
C VAL A 397 -9.90 -8.98 -22.15
N ARG A 398 -9.04 -9.99 -22.02
CA ARG A 398 -7.71 -9.89 -21.43
C ARG A 398 -6.85 -8.83 -22.13
N LYS A 399 -6.67 -8.92 -23.45
CA LYS A 399 -5.83 -8.00 -24.25
C LYS A 399 -6.34 -6.55 -24.15
N GLY A 400 -7.63 -6.37 -23.96
CA GLY A 400 -8.23 -5.05 -23.71
C GLY A 400 -8.07 -4.54 -22.28
N LEU A 401 -8.15 -5.42 -21.25
CA LEU A 401 -7.97 -5.03 -19.84
C LEU A 401 -6.62 -4.35 -19.59
N GLU A 402 -5.55 -4.75 -20.33
CA GLU A 402 -4.23 -4.12 -20.25
C GLU A 402 -4.25 -2.60 -20.52
N ARG A 403 -5.20 -2.12 -21.33
CA ARG A 403 -5.38 -0.70 -21.68
C ARG A 403 -6.44 0.02 -20.81
N THR A 404 -7.14 -0.71 -19.95
CA THR A 404 -8.39 -0.26 -19.30
C THR A 404 -8.26 -0.03 -17.79
N ALA A 405 -7.09 -0.33 -17.20
CA ALA A 405 -6.81 -0.13 -15.77
C ALA A 405 -7.18 1.27 -15.23
N ARG A 406 -7.02 2.31 -16.06
CA ARG A 406 -7.35 3.72 -15.77
C ARG A 406 -8.83 3.96 -15.41
N HIS A 407 -9.74 3.05 -15.76
CA HIS A 407 -11.18 3.16 -15.53
C HIS A 407 -11.69 2.34 -14.34
N MET A 408 -10.80 1.75 -13.53
CA MET A 408 -11.20 1.05 -12.30
C MET A 408 -11.66 2.04 -11.22
N VAL A 409 -12.86 1.85 -10.69
CA VAL A 409 -13.38 2.65 -9.57
C VAL A 409 -12.55 2.38 -8.30
N ILE A 410 -11.96 3.44 -7.74
CA ILE A 410 -11.17 3.43 -6.50
C ILE A 410 -11.97 4.20 -5.41
N PRO A 411 -12.67 3.53 -4.47
CA PRO A 411 -13.46 4.23 -3.46
C PRO A 411 -12.59 4.95 -2.41
N TYR A 412 -11.54 4.29 -1.93
CA TYR A 412 -10.62 4.82 -0.91
C TYR A 412 -9.56 5.73 -1.54
N MET A 413 -9.97 6.89 -2.07
CA MET A 413 -9.07 7.95 -2.57
C MET A 413 -8.35 8.67 -1.41
N PRO A 414 -7.19 9.33 -1.64
CA PRO A 414 -6.60 10.24 -0.67
C PRO A 414 -7.59 11.37 -0.32
N MET A 415 -7.64 11.79 0.94
CA MET A 415 -8.68 12.71 1.41
C MET A 415 -8.36 14.17 1.09
N LEU A 416 -9.35 14.93 0.62
CA LEU A 416 -9.23 16.38 0.35
C LEU A 416 -9.29 17.25 1.62
N VAL A 417 -9.50 16.65 2.78
CA VAL A 417 -9.59 17.29 4.09
C VAL A 417 -8.92 16.41 5.15
N PRO A 418 -8.47 17.00 6.28
CA PRO A 418 -7.99 16.25 7.45
C PRO A 418 -8.87 15.03 7.77
N PRO A 419 -8.27 13.84 8.03
CA PRO A 419 -9.01 12.66 8.42
C PRO A 419 -9.76 12.85 9.74
N VAL A 420 -10.77 12.01 9.98
CA VAL A 420 -11.46 11.96 11.27
C VAL A 420 -10.57 11.27 12.31
N ASN A 421 -10.30 11.94 13.42
CA ASN A 421 -9.55 11.40 14.54
C ASN A 421 -10.05 10.01 15.01
N TRP A 422 -9.11 9.13 15.34
CA TRP A 422 -9.40 7.81 15.90
C TRP A 422 -9.95 7.92 17.34
N THR A 423 -11.05 7.22 17.59
CA THR A 423 -11.77 7.23 18.90
C THR A 423 -12.30 5.84 19.29
N GLY A 424 -11.75 4.79 18.67
CA GLY A 424 -12.12 3.39 18.84
C GLY A 424 -11.97 2.56 17.56
N TYR A 425 -12.04 1.23 17.70
CA TYR A 425 -11.77 0.23 16.65
C TYR A 425 -12.36 0.52 15.27
N ASP A 426 -13.59 1.04 15.20
CA ASP A 426 -14.33 1.36 13.97
C ASP A 426 -14.82 2.83 13.92
N LYS A 427 -13.99 3.75 14.45
CA LYS A 427 -14.27 5.18 14.54
C LYS A 427 -13.00 6.01 14.29
N GLY A 428 -12.73 6.34 13.03
CA GLY A 428 -11.63 7.22 12.60
C GLY A 428 -11.49 7.24 11.08
N ALA A 429 -10.41 7.82 10.58
CA ALA A 429 -10.07 7.95 9.16
C ALA A 429 -11.15 8.63 8.30
N TYR A 430 -11.93 7.87 7.52
CA TYR A 430 -12.79 8.43 6.47
C TYR A 430 -14.11 9.05 6.98
N LEU A 431 -14.75 9.93 6.17
CA LEU A 431 -15.97 10.64 6.55
C LEU A 431 -17.21 9.74 6.54
N PHE A 432 -17.25 8.73 5.67
CA PHE A 432 -18.31 7.75 5.51
C PHE A 432 -17.80 6.33 5.22
N LEU A 433 -16.67 6.16 4.53
CA LEU A 433 -16.12 4.82 4.24
C LEU A 433 -15.74 4.08 5.55
N PRO A 434 -16.28 2.86 5.79
CA PRO A 434 -15.97 2.08 6.99
C PRO A 434 -14.48 1.81 7.19
N SER A 435 -13.94 2.42 8.24
CA SER A 435 -12.52 2.40 8.57
C SER A 435 -12.28 1.61 9.85
N TYR A 436 -11.25 0.75 9.84
CA TYR A 436 -10.85 -0.05 10.99
C TYR A 436 -9.39 0.21 11.34
N ILE A 437 -9.10 0.37 12.63
CA ILE A 437 -7.76 0.70 13.12
C ILE A 437 -6.72 -0.41 12.85
N MET A 438 -7.16 -1.66 12.70
CA MET A 438 -6.28 -2.82 12.53
C MET A 438 -6.69 -3.68 11.31
N ARG A 439 -5.71 -4.06 10.49
CA ARG A 439 -5.84 -4.90 9.27
C ARG A 439 -6.03 -6.38 9.63
N ILE A 440 -7.21 -6.72 10.16
CA ILE A 440 -7.52 -8.05 10.68
C ILE A 440 -8.01 -9.01 9.58
N HIS A 441 -7.20 -10.02 9.28
CA HIS A 441 -7.45 -11.01 8.23
C HIS A 441 -8.30 -12.18 8.76
N GLY A 442 -9.55 -11.89 9.13
CA GLY A 442 -10.52 -12.86 9.66
C GLY A 442 -10.37 -13.20 11.14
N ALA A 443 -9.20 -12.98 11.75
CA ALA A 443 -8.88 -13.37 13.12
C ALA A 443 -9.80 -12.73 14.18
N LYS A 444 -10.70 -13.53 14.76
CA LYS A 444 -11.71 -13.00 15.70
C LYS A 444 -11.07 -12.45 16.98
N GLN A 445 -10.07 -13.14 17.52
CA GLN A 445 -9.46 -12.79 18.80
C GLN A 445 -8.72 -11.44 18.77
N GLN A 446 -8.08 -11.08 17.64
CA GLN A 446 -7.48 -9.75 17.44
C GLN A 446 -8.55 -8.65 17.53
N ARG A 447 -9.70 -8.87 16.88
CA ARG A 447 -10.82 -7.91 16.85
C ARG A 447 -11.46 -7.75 18.22
N ASP A 448 -11.66 -8.87 18.92
CA ASP A 448 -12.25 -8.87 20.26
C ASP A 448 -11.29 -8.27 21.31
N ALA A 449 -9.96 -8.39 21.14
CA ALA A 449 -8.96 -7.75 22.00
C ALA A 449 -9.02 -6.21 21.88
N VAL A 450 -8.78 -5.65 20.69
CA VAL A 450 -8.78 -4.20 20.46
C VAL A 450 -10.14 -3.55 20.81
N LYS A 451 -11.25 -4.31 20.73
CA LYS A 451 -12.58 -3.83 21.14
C LYS A 451 -12.84 -3.85 22.66
N ARG A 452 -12.12 -4.67 23.42
CA ARG A 452 -12.26 -4.77 24.90
C ARG A 452 -11.28 -3.87 25.64
N THR A 453 -10.15 -3.53 25.03
CA THR A 453 -9.15 -2.65 25.63
C THR A 453 -9.73 -1.27 25.96
N PRO A 454 -9.47 -0.73 27.17
CA PRO A 454 -9.88 0.63 27.54
C PRO A 454 -9.37 1.70 26.56
N LYS A 455 -10.15 2.77 26.36
CA LYS A 455 -9.81 3.81 25.38
C LYS A 455 -8.53 4.58 25.70
N ASN A 456 -8.33 4.91 26.98
CA ASN A 456 -7.13 5.59 27.48
C ASN A 456 -5.86 4.78 27.19
N GLN A 457 -5.92 3.45 27.27
CA GLN A 457 -4.81 2.58 26.89
C GLN A 457 -4.50 2.62 25.37
N LEU A 458 -5.46 2.99 24.53
CA LEU A 458 -5.28 3.14 23.08
C LEU A 458 -5.08 4.60 22.64
N GLU A 459 -5.07 5.55 23.56
CA GLU A 459 -5.02 6.99 23.25
C GLU A 459 -3.71 7.42 22.57
N PRO A 460 -2.51 6.96 22.99
CA PRO A 460 -1.27 7.22 22.25
C PRO A 460 -1.28 6.63 20.83
N VAL A 461 -1.91 5.47 20.66
CA VAL A 461 -2.05 4.78 19.37
C VAL A 461 -2.98 5.57 18.43
N PHE A 462 -4.09 6.10 18.96
CA PHE A 462 -5.00 6.96 18.21
C PHE A 462 -4.29 8.26 17.79
N GLU A 463 -3.58 8.91 18.72
CA GLU A 463 -2.90 10.17 18.44
C GLU A 463 -1.76 10.02 17.42
N ALA A 464 -0.97 8.95 17.47
CA ALA A 464 0.08 8.72 16.49
C ALA A 464 -0.47 8.44 15.08
N LEU A 465 -1.56 7.67 14.97
CA LEU A 465 -2.26 7.45 13.70
C LEU A 465 -2.91 8.71 13.15
N ASP A 466 -3.48 9.54 14.02
CA ASP A 466 -4.03 10.84 13.64
C ASP A 466 -2.93 11.80 13.20
N THR A 467 -1.76 11.75 13.84
CA THR A 467 -0.59 12.55 13.48
C THR A 467 -0.10 12.20 12.08
N LEU A 468 0.15 10.91 11.81
CA LEU A 468 0.50 10.40 10.48
C LEU A 468 -0.62 10.69 9.44
N GLY A 469 -1.88 10.68 9.87
CA GLY A 469 -3.04 10.99 9.03
C GLY A 469 -3.17 12.47 8.66
N ASN A 470 -2.71 13.38 9.50
CA ASN A 470 -2.80 14.83 9.31
C ASN A 470 -1.61 15.43 8.54
N THR A 471 -0.54 14.66 8.28
CA THR A 471 0.53 15.10 7.37
C THR A 471 -0.01 15.27 5.95
N LYS A 472 0.11 16.49 5.41
CA LYS A 472 -0.48 16.91 4.14
C LYS A 472 0.52 16.79 2.99
N TRP A 473 0.09 16.17 1.91
CA TRP A 473 0.89 15.83 0.73
C TRP A 473 0.38 16.53 -0.53
N ARG A 474 1.25 16.75 -1.52
CA ARG A 474 0.86 17.15 -2.88
C ARG A 474 1.64 16.34 -3.92
N VAL A 475 1.25 16.49 -5.18
CA VAL A 475 1.94 15.89 -6.33
C VAL A 475 3.05 16.82 -6.82
N ASN A 476 4.29 16.32 -6.89
CA ASN A 476 5.38 17.00 -7.60
C ASN A 476 5.09 16.98 -9.12
N LYS A 477 4.65 18.13 -9.65
CA LYS A 477 4.21 18.23 -11.06
C LYS A 477 5.37 18.08 -12.06
N ARG A 478 6.62 18.40 -11.68
CA ARG A 478 7.80 18.25 -12.55
C ARG A 478 8.15 16.77 -12.74
N VAL A 479 8.26 16.02 -11.64
CA VAL A 479 8.59 14.59 -11.67
C VAL A 479 7.46 13.78 -12.33
N LEU A 480 6.19 14.07 -12.01
CA LEU A 480 5.05 13.46 -12.72
C LEU A 480 5.10 13.72 -14.24
N GLY A 481 5.47 14.95 -14.65
CA GLY A 481 5.63 15.29 -16.07
C GLY A 481 6.74 14.50 -16.78
N VAL A 482 7.86 14.23 -16.09
CA VAL A 482 8.94 13.37 -16.62
C VAL A 482 8.48 11.91 -16.72
N ILE A 483 7.80 11.40 -15.68
CA ILE A 483 7.27 10.03 -15.66
C ILE A 483 6.21 9.83 -16.75
N ASP A 484 5.27 10.77 -16.93
CA ASP A 484 4.26 10.70 -17.99
C ASP A 484 4.91 10.71 -19.40
N ARG A 485 6.05 11.40 -19.59
CA ARG A 485 6.82 11.37 -20.85
C ARG A 485 7.51 10.03 -21.08
N ILE A 486 8.22 9.48 -20.10
CA ILE A 486 8.86 8.14 -20.19
C ILE A 486 7.80 7.07 -20.45
N TRP A 487 6.68 7.15 -19.75
CA TRP A 487 5.58 6.21 -19.91
C TRP A 487 4.91 6.35 -21.28
N ALA A 488 4.75 7.57 -21.80
CA ALA A 488 4.26 7.79 -23.17
C ALA A 488 5.20 7.17 -24.23
N SER A 489 6.52 7.29 -24.06
CA SER A 489 7.53 6.79 -25.02
C SER A 489 7.80 5.28 -24.97
N GLY A 490 7.24 4.55 -24.00
CA GLY A 490 7.33 3.07 -23.95
C GLY A 490 7.68 2.47 -22.58
N GLY A 491 8.06 3.27 -21.59
CA GLY A 491 8.64 2.75 -20.34
C GLY A 491 10.12 2.38 -20.52
N GLY A 492 10.60 1.36 -19.81
CA GLY A 492 11.96 0.81 -19.96
C GLY A 492 13.10 1.66 -19.38
N LEU A 493 12.79 2.68 -18.56
CA LEU A 493 13.76 3.62 -17.97
C LEU A 493 13.42 3.87 -16.49
N ALA A 494 14.42 4.02 -15.63
CA ALA A 494 14.25 4.25 -14.18
C ALA A 494 13.31 3.22 -13.53
N ASP A 495 13.60 1.93 -13.73
CA ASP A 495 12.81 0.77 -13.28
C ASP A 495 11.31 0.76 -13.68
N LEU A 496 10.87 1.66 -14.57
CA LEU A 496 9.57 1.54 -15.21
C LEU A 496 9.60 0.37 -16.19
N VAL A 497 8.67 -0.56 -15.98
CA VAL A 497 8.47 -1.71 -16.87
C VAL A 497 8.28 -1.26 -18.32
N ASP A 498 8.76 -2.07 -19.26
CA ASP A 498 8.42 -1.97 -20.67
C ASP A 498 6.91 -2.06 -20.88
N ARG A 499 6.36 -1.26 -21.80
CA ARG A 499 4.93 -1.31 -22.17
C ARG A 499 4.61 -2.47 -23.11
N GLU A 500 5.61 -3.06 -23.76
CA GLU A 500 5.47 -4.21 -24.64
C GLU A 500 5.89 -5.53 -23.98
N ASP A 501 5.39 -6.63 -24.56
CA ASP A 501 5.62 -8.00 -24.15
C ASP A 501 6.80 -8.58 -24.95
N LEU A 502 7.68 -9.37 -24.33
CA LEU A 502 8.78 -10.03 -25.05
C LEU A 502 8.24 -11.00 -26.11
N PRO A 503 8.85 -11.06 -27.31
CA PRO A 503 8.45 -12.00 -28.35
C PRO A 503 8.70 -13.45 -27.88
N LEU A 504 7.74 -14.32 -28.16
CA LEU A 504 7.90 -15.75 -27.91
C LEU A 504 8.79 -16.36 -29.00
N PRO A 505 9.71 -17.29 -28.66
CA PRO A 505 10.54 -17.96 -29.65
C PRO A 505 9.67 -18.83 -30.57
N VAL A 506 9.99 -18.82 -31.86
CA VAL A 506 9.43 -19.73 -32.86
C VAL A 506 9.64 -21.18 -32.41
N GLU A 507 8.67 -22.06 -32.69
CA GLU A 507 8.80 -23.51 -32.44
C GLU A 507 9.89 -24.07 -33.37
N PRO A 508 10.90 -24.79 -32.84
CA PRO A 508 11.99 -25.30 -33.66
C PRO A 508 11.49 -26.41 -34.59
N ASP A 509 11.92 -26.35 -35.86
CA ASP A 509 11.60 -27.35 -36.88
C ASP A 509 12.53 -28.57 -36.72
N THR A 510 12.23 -29.39 -35.71
CA THR A 510 13.04 -30.51 -35.24
C THR A 510 12.18 -31.54 -34.53
N ASP A 511 12.51 -32.83 -34.67
CA ASP A 511 11.90 -33.93 -33.90
C ASP A 511 12.64 -34.21 -32.58
N ASP A 512 13.72 -33.50 -32.25
CA ASP A 512 14.46 -33.72 -31.00
C ASP A 512 13.63 -33.32 -29.77
N GLU A 513 13.23 -34.34 -28.97
CA GLU A 513 12.55 -34.13 -27.70
C GLU A 513 13.31 -33.19 -26.75
N ALA A 514 14.65 -33.17 -26.76
CA ALA A 514 15.44 -32.32 -25.88
C ALA A 514 15.36 -30.83 -26.29
N GLU A 515 15.51 -30.51 -27.57
CA GLU A 515 15.32 -29.16 -28.11
C GLU A 515 13.86 -28.70 -28.00
N ILE A 516 12.88 -29.53 -28.38
CA ILE A 516 11.45 -29.27 -28.18
C ILE A 516 11.13 -28.96 -26.70
N LYS A 517 11.73 -29.72 -25.77
CA LYS A 517 11.59 -29.50 -24.32
C LYS A 517 12.26 -28.21 -23.87
N LYS A 518 13.46 -27.89 -24.37
CA LYS A 518 14.19 -26.63 -24.12
C LYS A 518 13.38 -25.42 -24.60
N TRP A 519 12.80 -25.50 -25.80
CA TRP A 519 11.86 -24.49 -26.31
C TRP A 519 10.60 -24.38 -25.42
N LYS A 520 9.95 -25.49 -25.06
CA LYS A 520 8.78 -25.50 -24.16
C LYS A 520 9.09 -24.88 -22.79
N TRP A 521 10.32 -25.01 -22.26
CA TRP A 521 10.76 -24.29 -21.07
C TRP A 521 10.98 -22.79 -21.33
N LYS A 522 11.65 -22.40 -22.43
CA LYS A 522 11.86 -20.99 -22.81
C LYS A 522 10.54 -20.23 -23.01
N VAL A 523 9.56 -20.85 -23.69
CA VAL A 523 8.20 -20.31 -23.86
C VAL A 523 7.48 -20.15 -22.52
N ARG A 524 7.61 -21.11 -21.59
CA ARG A 524 7.02 -21.00 -20.24
C ARG A 524 7.64 -19.87 -19.43
N ALA A 525 8.97 -19.70 -19.51
CA ALA A 525 9.69 -18.62 -18.85
C ALA A 525 9.23 -17.24 -19.36
N LEU A 526 9.21 -17.04 -20.68
CA LEU A 526 8.80 -15.77 -21.29
C LEU A 526 7.32 -15.46 -21.09
N LYS A 527 6.42 -16.47 -21.13
CA LYS A 527 4.99 -16.28 -20.77
C LYS A 527 4.81 -15.89 -19.30
N LYS A 528 5.67 -16.36 -18.40
CA LYS A 528 5.70 -15.92 -16.99
C LYS A 528 6.23 -14.48 -16.87
N GLU A 529 7.30 -14.14 -17.57
CA GLU A 529 7.86 -12.79 -17.54
C GLU A 529 6.88 -11.75 -18.09
N ASN A 530 6.27 -12.00 -19.24
CA ASN A 530 5.24 -11.12 -19.81
C ASN A 530 4.02 -10.96 -18.89
N SER A 531 3.64 -12.01 -18.16
CA SER A 531 2.63 -11.93 -17.10
C SER A 531 3.06 -11.03 -15.94
N GLU A 532 4.32 -11.09 -15.53
CA GLU A 532 4.87 -10.26 -14.45
C GLU A 532 5.00 -8.79 -14.90
N ARG A 533 5.47 -8.55 -16.12
CA ARG A 533 5.46 -7.24 -16.80
C ARG A 533 4.03 -6.67 -16.88
N HIS A 534 3.06 -7.44 -17.37
CA HIS A 534 1.64 -7.04 -17.43
C HIS A 534 1.09 -6.61 -16.06
N SER A 535 1.42 -7.34 -14.99
CA SER A 535 1.01 -6.96 -13.63
C SER A 535 1.60 -5.63 -13.18
N GLN A 536 2.87 -5.35 -13.54
CA GLN A 536 3.53 -4.07 -13.26
C GLN A 536 2.93 -2.93 -14.09
N ARG A 537 2.65 -3.17 -15.39
CA ARG A 537 1.99 -2.22 -16.30
C ARG A 537 0.66 -1.73 -15.72
N CYS A 538 -0.13 -2.64 -15.16
CA CYS A 538 -1.42 -2.32 -14.52
C CYS A 538 -1.28 -1.52 -13.22
N ASP A 539 -0.31 -1.87 -12.36
CA ASP A 539 -0.05 -1.16 -11.09
C ASP A 539 0.42 0.29 -11.32
N ILE A 540 1.31 0.49 -12.29
CA ILE A 540 1.80 1.82 -12.69
C ILE A 540 0.65 2.69 -13.22
N GLU A 541 -0.23 2.17 -14.08
CA GLU A 541 -1.38 2.95 -14.57
C GLU A 541 -2.40 3.30 -13.47
N LEU A 542 -2.57 2.45 -12.45
CA LEU A 542 -3.41 2.78 -11.29
C LEU A 542 -2.78 3.88 -10.41
N LYS A 543 -1.47 3.80 -10.16
CA LYS A 543 -0.71 4.85 -9.46
C LYS A 543 -0.77 6.19 -10.20
N LEU A 544 -0.54 6.17 -11.51
CA LEU A 544 -0.58 7.37 -12.35
C LEU A 544 -2.01 7.91 -12.54
N ALA A 545 -3.04 7.07 -12.57
CA ALA A 545 -4.44 7.54 -12.57
C ALA A 545 -4.78 8.33 -11.30
N VAL A 546 -4.33 7.86 -10.13
CA VAL A 546 -4.47 8.61 -8.87
C VAL A 546 -3.63 9.90 -8.90
N ALA A 547 -2.36 9.84 -9.32
CA ALA A 547 -1.50 11.02 -9.40
C ALA A 547 -2.10 12.10 -10.30
N ARG A 548 -2.52 11.73 -11.52
CA ARG A 548 -3.16 12.64 -12.50
C ARG A 548 -4.49 13.21 -11.99
N LYS A 549 -5.26 12.48 -11.17
CA LYS A 549 -6.51 12.95 -10.55
C LYS A 549 -6.28 13.89 -9.35
N MET A 550 -5.19 13.72 -8.61
CA MET A 550 -4.85 14.54 -7.44
C MET A 550 -3.93 15.73 -7.76
N LYS A 551 -3.37 15.80 -8.99
CA LYS A 551 -2.32 16.77 -9.37
C LYS A 551 -2.69 18.24 -9.18
N ASP A 552 -3.98 18.60 -9.25
CA ASP A 552 -4.45 19.99 -9.21
C ASP A 552 -5.13 20.37 -7.87
N GLU A 553 -5.07 19.48 -6.88
CA GLU A 553 -5.42 19.81 -5.49
C GLU A 553 -4.22 20.46 -4.78
N ASP A 554 -4.45 21.52 -3.99
CA ASP A 554 -3.38 22.18 -3.19
C ASP A 554 -2.72 21.24 -2.16
N GLY A 555 -3.38 20.12 -1.86
CA GLY A 555 -2.83 19.02 -1.09
C GLY A 555 -3.90 18.18 -0.38
N PHE A 556 -3.56 16.94 -0.11
CA PHE A 556 -4.43 15.86 0.34
C PHE A 556 -3.77 15.06 1.48
N PHE A 557 -4.55 14.18 2.10
CA PHE A 557 -4.19 13.48 3.33
C PHE A 557 -4.33 11.96 3.17
N TYR A 558 -3.49 11.21 3.87
CA TYR A 558 -3.50 9.74 3.88
C TYR A 558 -3.91 9.22 5.25
N PRO A 559 -5.17 8.80 5.47
CA PRO A 559 -5.54 8.16 6.72
C PRO A 559 -4.73 6.88 6.94
N HIS A 560 -4.18 6.72 8.14
CA HIS A 560 -3.38 5.55 8.50
C HIS A 560 -4.19 4.54 9.34
N ASN A 561 -3.82 3.26 9.21
CA ASN A 561 -4.21 2.20 10.12
C ASN A 561 -3.06 1.18 10.29
N LEU A 562 -3.20 0.26 11.25
CA LEU A 562 -2.13 -0.66 11.68
C LEU A 562 -2.31 -2.05 11.07
N ASP A 563 -1.22 -2.82 11.02
CA ASP A 563 -1.32 -4.28 11.09
C ASP A 563 -1.59 -4.76 12.53
N PHE A 564 -1.58 -6.08 12.75
CA PHE A 564 -1.84 -6.64 14.09
C PHE A 564 -0.68 -6.47 15.08
N ARG A 565 0.49 -6.00 14.64
CA ARG A 565 1.74 -5.90 15.41
C ARG A 565 1.95 -4.47 15.91
N GLY A 566 1.47 -3.49 15.14
CA GLY A 566 1.60 -2.06 15.45
C GLY A 566 2.29 -1.26 14.35
N ARG A 567 2.68 -1.85 13.22
CA ARG A 567 3.22 -1.08 12.09
C ARG A 567 2.10 -0.33 11.38
N ALA A 568 2.31 0.97 11.14
CA ALA A 568 1.36 1.85 10.48
C ALA A 568 1.46 1.81 8.94
N TYR A 569 0.32 2.00 8.27
CA TYR A 569 0.17 1.96 6.81
C TYR A 569 -0.94 2.92 6.33
N PRO A 570 -0.72 3.69 5.24
CA PRO A 570 -1.78 4.41 4.53
C PRO A 570 -2.91 3.48 4.08
N MET A 571 -4.16 3.93 4.22
CA MET A 571 -5.35 3.19 3.81
C MET A 571 -5.59 3.21 2.29
N HIS A 572 -5.06 4.20 1.56
CA HIS A 572 -5.10 4.23 0.10
C HIS A 572 -4.03 3.26 -0.48
N PRO A 573 -4.39 2.28 -1.32
CA PRO A 573 -3.48 1.17 -1.64
C PRO A 573 -2.49 1.43 -2.79
N TYR A 574 -2.71 2.40 -3.69
CA TYR A 574 -1.92 2.55 -4.92
C TYR A 574 -0.82 3.61 -4.82
N LEU A 575 -1.20 4.90 -4.85
CA LEU A 575 -0.27 6.02 -4.70
C LEU A 575 -0.23 6.44 -3.23
N ASN A 576 0.84 6.08 -2.52
CA ASN A 576 1.16 6.53 -1.16
C ASN A 576 2.68 6.46 -0.92
N HIS A 577 3.17 7.08 0.15
CA HIS A 577 4.61 7.24 0.40
C HIS A 577 5.32 5.95 0.85
N LEU A 578 4.60 4.91 1.31
CA LEU A 578 5.16 3.56 1.53
C LEU A 578 5.39 2.79 0.21
N GLY A 579 5.03 3.37 -0.95
CA GLY A 579 5.20 2.75 -2.25
C GLY A 579 6.65 2.68 -2.75
N SER A 580 6.77 2.23 -4.00
CA SER A 580 7.99 2.23 -4.83
C SER A 580 8.53 3.64 -5.09
N ASP A 581 9.77 3.78 -5.56
CA ASP A 581 10.41 5.05 -5.92
C ASP A 581 9.50 6.01 -6.72
N LEU A 582 8.83 5.52 -7.79
CA LEU A 582 7.82 6.29 -8.53
C LEU A 582 6.74 6.94 -7.63
N CYS A 583 6.27 6.27 -6.57
CA CYS A 583 5.30 6.86 -5.66
C CYS A 583 5.91 7.93 -4.77
N ARG A 584 7.19 7.79 -4.41
CA ARG A 584 7.91 8.70 -3.51
C ARG A 584 8.37 9.96 -4.25
N GLY A 585 9.00 9.82 -5.42
CA GLY A 585 9.37 10.96 -6.27
C GLY A 585 8.16 11.78 -6.79
N ILE A 586 6.96 11.19 -6.83
CA ILE A 586 5.71 11.90 -7.13
C ILE A 586 5.14 12.66 -5.91
N LEU A 587 5.50 12.30 -4.67
CA LEU A 587 4.85 12.79 -3.44
C LEU A 587 5.79 13.67 -2.59
N GLU A 588 5.39 14.92 -2.38
CA GLU A 588 6.10 15.89 -1.55
C GLU A 588 5.14 16.53 -0.52
N PHE A 589 5.67 17.19 0.52
CA PHE A 589 4.81 17.84 1.50
C PHE A 589 4.07 19.03 0.88
N ALA A 590 2.76 19.14 1.11
CA ALA A 590 1.97 20.25 0.57
C ALA A 590 2.39 21.60 1.18
N GLU A 591 2.73 21.58 2.46
CA GLU A 591 3.30 22.68 3.20
C GLU A 591 4.82 22.70 2.96
N GLY A 592 5.35 23.84 2.55
CA GLY A 592 6.79 24.06 2.38
C GLY A 592 7.37 24.78 3.59
N ARG A 593 8.67 24.60 3.84
CA ARG A 593 9.42 25.33 4.88
C ARG A 593 10.70 25.91 4.28
N PRO A 594 11.16 27.10 4.73
CA PRO A 594 12.48 27.61 4.35
C PRO A 594 13.56 26.65 4.83
N LEU A 595 14.62 26.45 4.05
CA LEU A 595 15.72 25.55 4.41
C LEU A 595 16.43 25.94 5.71
N GLY A 596 16.57 27.25 5.97
CA GLY A 596 17.39 27.76 7.06
C GLY A 596 18.85 27.28 6.97
N LYS A 597 19.56 27.40 8.10
CA LYS A 597 21.00 27.17 8.18
C LYS A 597 21.46 25.74 7.87
N SER A 598 20.69 24.72 8.25
CA SER A 598 21.07 23.32 8.04
C SER A 598 20.31 22.61 6.90
N GLY A 599 19.21 23.17 6.40
CA GLY A 599 18.39 22.50 5.39
C GLY A 599 19.11 22.27 4.06
N LEU A 600 19.98 23.19 3.62
CA LEU A 600 20.78 22.97 2.40
C LEU A 600 21.76 21.80 2.59
N ARG A 601 22.45 21.74 3.74
CA ARG A 601 23.33 20.63 4.12
C ARG A 601 22.58 19.30 4.14
N TRP A 602 21.37 19.27 4.69
CA TRP A 602 20.54 18.07 4.72
C TRP A 602 20.00 17.66 3.35
N LEU A 603 19.70 18.59 2.43
CA LEU A 603 19.39 18.25 1.04
C LEU A 603 20.59 17.62 0.30
N MET A 604 21.81 18.11 0.54
CA MET A 604 23.02 17.53 -0.04
C MET A 604 23.26 16.09 0.47
N ILE A 605 23.19 15.90 1.79
CA ILE A 605 23.26 14.56 2.42
C ILE A 605 22.16 13.65 1.86
N HIS A 606 20.94 14.15 1.69
CA HIS A 606 19.82 13.38 1.17
C HIS A 606 20.02 12.95 -0.30
N MET A 607 20.57 13.83 -1.15
CA MET A 607 20.94 13.51 -2.53
C MET A 607 21.93 12.34 -2.56
N ALA A 608 23.00 12.45 -1.77
CA ALA A 608 24.02 11.39 -1.64
C ALA A 608 23.45 10.07 -1.09
N ASN A 609 22.50 10.12 -0.14
CA ASN A 609 21.80 8.93 0.36
C ASN A 609 20.99 8.23 -0.75
N LEU A 610 20.26 8.99 -1.57
CA LEU A 610 19.42 8.46 -2.66
C LEU A 610 20.25 7.93 -3.83
N TYR A 611 21.41 8.53 -4.09
CA TYR A 611 22.37 8.00 -5.06
C TYR A 611 22.94 6.65 -4.60
N ALA A 612 23.13 6.48 -3.29
CA ALA A 612 23.56 5.25 -2.63
C ALA A 612 24.88 4.70 -3.20
N GLY A 613 24.93 3.42 -3.60
CA GLY A 613 26.12 2.81 -4.22
C GLY A 613 27.38 2.73 -3.33
N GLY A 614 27.27 3.01 -2.02
CA GLY A 614 28.40 3.17 -1.10
C GLY A 614 28.66 4.62 -0.69
N VAL A 615 28.13 5.61 -1.40
CA VAL A 615 28.14 7.02 -0.98
C VAL A 615 27.34 7.19 0.33
N ASP A 616 26.27 6.41 0.48
CA ASP A 616 25.48 6.25 1.71
C ASP A 616 26.29 5.71 2.92
N LYS A 617 27.57 5.34 2.72
CA LYS A 617 28.49 4.83 3.77
C LYS A 617 29.70 5.72 3.99
N LEU A 618 29.77 6.88 3.32
CA LEU A 618 30.64 7.98 3.70
C LEU A 618 30.11 8.68 4.97
N SER A 619 31.00 9.41 5.64
CA SER A 619 30.61 10.40 6.65
C SER A 619 29.76 11.50 6.01
N TYR A 620 29.03 12.28 6.82
CA TYR A 620 28.19 13.36 6.29
C TYR A 620 28.97 14.36 5.42
N ASP A 621 30.21 14.65 5.75
CA ASP A 621 31.02 15.61 4.98
C ASP A 621 31.52 15.00 3.66
N GLY A 622 31.75 13.68 3.61
CA GLY A 622 31.99 12.96 2.35
C GLY A 622 30.75 12.90 1.44
N ARG A 623 29.55 12.84 2.02
CA ARG A 623 28.26 12.94 1.29
C ARG A 623 28.02 14.34 0.72
N ILE A 624 28.40 15.38 1.47
CA ILE A 624 28.37 16.77 1.00
C ILE A 624 29.36 16.97 -0.14
N ALA A 625 30.63 16.55 0.03
CA ALA A 625 31.65 16.65 -1.01
C ALA A 625 31.28 15.88 -2.29
N PHE A 626 30.63 14.71 -2.18
CA PHE A 626 30.07 14.02 -3.35
C PHE A 626 29.04 14.88 -4.09
N THR A 627 28.16 15.58 -3.36
CA THR A 627 27.17 16.48 -3.94
C THR A 627 27.81 17.69 -4.61
N GLU A 628 28.81 18.30 -3.98
CA GLU A 628 29.54 19.45 -4.49
C GLU A 628 30.34 19.12 -5.76
N ASN A 629 30.89 17.90 -5.86
CA ASN A 629 31.59 17.41 -7.05
C ASN A 629 30.65 17.10 -8.25
N HIS A 630 29.33 16.97 -8.01
CA HIS A 630 28.33 16.62 -9.05
C HIS A 630 27.31 17.75 -9.32
N LEU A 631 27.59 19.00 -8.93
CA LEU A 631 26.66 20.13 -9.13
C LEU A 631 26.24 20.33 -10.59
N ASP A 632 27.17 20.18 -11.55
CA ASP A 632 26.84 20.28 -12.98
C ASP A 632 25.91 19.15 -13.46
N ASP A 633 25.99 17.96 -12.86
CA ASP A 633 25.13 16.82 -13.16
C ASP A 633 23.73 16.97 -12.52
N ILE A 634 23.68 17.59 -11.35
CA ILE A 634 22.45 17.97 -10.63
C ILE A 634 21.69 19.05 -11.42
N PHE A 635 22.39 20.10 -11.90
CA PHE A 635 21.79 21.15 -12.72
C PHE A 635 21.30 20.63 -14.08
N ASP A 636 22.09 19.80 -14.77
CA ASP A 636 21.69 19.15 -16.04
C ASP A 636 20.47 18.23 -15.84
N SER A 637 20.46 17.42 -14.78
CA SER A 637 19.33 16.54 -14.44
C SER A 637 18.06 17.32 -14.08
N ALA A 638 18.18 18.47 -13.42
CA ALA A 638 17.05 19.31 -13.04
C ALA A 638 16.39 20.03 -14.23
N ASP A 639 17.20 20.51 -15.19
CA ASP A 639 16.73 21.31 -16.34
C ASP A 639 16.40 20.47 -17.57
N ARG A 640 17.15 19.40 -17.83
CA ARG A 640 17.05 18.53 -19.02
C ARG A 640 16.97 17.04 -18.64
N PRO A 641 15.99 16.62 -17.81
CA PRO A 641 15.93 15.27 -17.24
C PRO A 641 15.93 14.13 -18.26
N LEU A 642 15.47 14.35 -19.50
CA LEU A 642 15.47 13.34 -20.57
C LEU A 642 16.40 13.69 -21.75
N GLU A 643 16.82 14.94 -21.84
CA GLU A 643 17.57 15.52 -22.96
C GLU A 643 19.05 15.81 -22.63
N GLY A 644 19.43 15.77 -21.35
CA GLY A 644 20.79 15.98 -20.85
C GLY A 644 21.57 14.67 -20.71
N ARG A 645 22.52 14.65 -19.78
CA ARG A 645 23.35 13.48 -19.42
C ARG A 645 22.57 12.41 -18.65
N ARG A 646 21.43 12.76 -18.05
CA ARG A 646 20.52 11.87 -17.28
C ARG A 646 21.21 11.18 -16.09
N TRP A 647 22.18 11.84 -15.45
CA TRP A 647 22.99 11.30 -14.35
C TRP A 647 22.14 10.72 -13.20
N TRP A 648 20.98 11.32 -12.92
CA TRP A 648 19.98 10.84 -11.94
C TRP A 648 19.53 9.37 -12.14
N LEU A 649 19.70 8.79 -13.33
CA LEU A 649 19.42 7.36 -13.61
C LEU A 649 20.43 6.40 -12.98
N GLY A 650 21.57 6.88 -12.47
CA GLY A 650 22.60 6.07 -11.82
C GLY A 650 22.35 5.75 -10.34
N ALA A 651 21.31 6.34 -9.74
CA ALA A 651 20.94 6.20 -8.33
C ALA A 651 20.22 4.86 -8.01
N GLU A 652 20.25 4.40 -6.75
CA GLU A 652 19.41 3.26 -6.28
C GLU A 652 17.91 3.65 -6.22
N ASP A 653 17.59 4.95 -6.06
CA ASP A 653 16.23 5.52 -6.10
C ASP A 653 16.12 6.71 -7.11
N PRO A 654 15.96 6.46 -8.43
CA PRO A 654 16.08 7.49 -9.47
C PRO A 654 15.07 8.65 -9.40
N PHE A 655 13.77 8.41 -9.20
CA PHE A 655 12.76 9.49 -9.21
C PHE A 655 12.84 10.36 -7.96
N GLN A 656 13.19 9.80 -6.80
CA GLN A 656 13.54 10.58 -5.60
C GLN A 656 14.83 11.37 -5.80
N CYS A 657 15.85 10.79 -6.46
CA CYS A 657 17.08 11.50 -6.82
C CYS A 657 16.80 12.70 -7.74
N LEU A 658 15.98 12.52 -8.78
CA LEU A 658 15.55 13.60 -9.67
C LEU A 658 14.74 14.69 -8.94
N ALA A 659 13.82 14.32 -8.04
CA ALA A 659 13.08 15.27 -7.22
C ALA A 659 14.02 16.13 -6.35
N THR A 660 15.05 15.49 -5.77
CA THR A 660 16.07 16.16 -4.95
C THR A 660 16.97 17.06 -5.81
N CYS A 661 17.40 16.60 -6.99
CA CYS A 661 18.18 17.42 -7.94
C CYS A 661 17.40 18.70 -8.32
N ILE A 662 16.10 18.57 -8.59
CA ILE A 662 15.21 19.69 -8.92
C ILE A 662 15.17 20.73 -7.80
N ASN A 663 15.01 20.30 -6.53
CA ASN A 663 14.88 21.24 -5.41
C ASN A 663 16.23 21.79 -4.94
N LEU A 664 17.31 21.01 -5.04
CA LEU A 664 18.68 21.47 -4.76
C LEU A 664 19.15 22.48 -5.81
N ALA A 665 18.83 22.28 -7.10
CA ALA A 665 19.09 23.25 -8.15
C ALA A 665 18.36 24.59 -7.92
N GLU A 666 17.11 24.54 -7.47
CA GLU A 666 16.33 25.74 -7.07
C GLU A 666 16.97 26.45 -5.85
N ALA A 667 17.40 25.70 -4.84
CA ALA A 667 18.07 26.24 -3.66
C ALA A 667 19.41 26.92 -4.00
N LEU A 668 20.27 26.28 -4.80
CA LEU A 668 21.59 26.78 -5.15
C LEU A 668 21.59 27.93 -6.17
N ARG A 669 20.49 28.12 -6.91
CA ARG A 669 20.27 29.28 -7.80
C ARG A 669 19.69 30.50 -7.07
N SER A 670 19.25 30.34 -5.83
CA SER A 670 18.81 31.44 -4.98
C SER A 670 20.00 32.24 -4.46
N SER A 671 19.88 33.57 -4.43
CA SER A 671 20.85 34.45 -3.78
C SER A 671 20.88 34.31 -2.25
N CYS A 672 19.88 33.65 -1.66
CA CYS A 672 19.86 33.30 -0.24
C CYS A 672 19.22 31.91 -0.05
N PRO A 673 20.00 30.81 -0.20
CA PRO A 673 19.48 29.44 -0.15
C PRO A 673 18.71 29.09 1.15
N GLU A 674 19.09 29.70 2.29
CA GLU A 674 18.37 29.53 3.56
C GLU A 674 16.88 29.93 3.48
N THR A 675 16.53 30.88 2.61
CA THR A 675 15.16 31.37 2.45
C THR A 675 14.34 30.57 1.42
N THR A 676 14.98 29.72 0.62
CA THR A 676 14.29 28.91 -0.38
C THR A 676 13.33 27.93 0.30
N ILE A 677 12.07 27.92 -0.17
CA ILE A 677 11.01 27.08 0.39
C ILE A 677 11.14 25.67 -0.19
N SER A 678 11.53 24.70 0.64
CA SER A 678 11.54 23.29 0.27
C SER A 678 10.27 22.57 0.70
N HIS A 679 9.80 21.69 -0.19
CA HIS A 679 8.70 20.76 0.03
C HIS A 679 9.18 19.31 0.20
N MET A 680 10.48 19.06 0.03
CA MET A 680 11.04 17.72 0.04
C MET A 680 10.99 17.09 1.45
N PRO A 681 10.46 15.86 1.58
CA PRO A 681 10.82 15.03 2.71
C PRO A 681 12.31 14.66 2.60
N VAL A 682 13.06 14.84 3.68
CA VAL A 682 14.40 14.26 3.85
C VAL A 682 14.25 13.03 4.73
N HIS A 683 14.77 11.90 4.25
CA HIS A 683 14.66 10.60 4.90
C HIS A 683 15.86 10.35 5.82
N GLN A 684 15.60 9.76 6.99
CA GLN A 684 16.63 9.26 7.91
C GLN A 684 16.28 7.82 8.28
N ASP A 685 17.20 6.89 8.02
CA ASP A 685 16.90 5.46 7.99
C ASP A 685 17.64 4.70 9.09
N GLY A 686 16.91 3.85 9.83
CA GLY A 686 17.47 3.03 10.92
C GLY A 686 18.43 1.97 10.40
N SER A 687 19.68 1.99 10.88
CA SER A 687 20.77 1.12 10.43
C SER A 687 20.54 -0.37 10.78
N CYS A 688 19.77 -1.07 9.93
CA CYS A 688 19.23 -2.41 10.20
C CYS A 688 18.42 -2.44 11.51
N ASN A 689 17.37 -1.61 11.56
CA ASN A 689 16.57 -1.31 12.75
C ASN A 689 16.16 -2.53 13.63
N GLY A 690 15.83 -3.68 13.03
CA GLY A 690 15.55 -4.90 13.79
C GLY A 690 16.70 -5.40 14.67
N LEU A 691 17.96 -5.20 14.27
CA LEU A 691 19.13 -5.46 15.11
C LEU A 691 19.36 -4.36 16.15
N GLN A 692 19.07 -3.09 15.82
CA GLN A 692 19.12 -1.99 16.80
C GLN A 692 18.19 -2.27 17.99
N HIS A 693 16.95 -2.70 17.71
CA HIS A 693 16.00 -3.12 18.74
C HIS A 693 16.47 -4.34 19.55
N TYR A 694 17.16 -5.33 18.95
CA TYR A 694 17.73 -6.45 19.72
C TYR A 694 18.94 -6.06 20.57
N ALA A 695 19.85 -5.23 20.05
CA ALA A 695 21.02 -4.76 20.79
C ALA A 695 20.61 -3.92 22.01
N ALA A 696 19.56 -3.09 21.89
CA ALA A 696 18.96 -2.36 23.01
C ALA A 696 18.27 -3.30 24.04
N LEU A 697 17.52 -4.32 23.60
CA LEU A 697 16.90 -5.31 24.50
C LEU A 697 17.93 -6.13 25.30
N GLY A 698 19.06 -6.47 24.66
CA GLY A 698 20.13 -7.29 25.24
C GLY A 698 21.25 -6.50 25.91
N ARG A 699 21.28 -5.17 25.76
CA ARG A 699 22.42 -4.30 26.12
C ARG A 699 23.75 -4.81 25.55
N ASP A 700 23.71 -5.27 24.29
CA ASP A 700 24.84 -5.85 23.56
C ASP A 700 25.72 -4.74 22.97
N LYS A 701 26.90 -4.54 23.56
CA LYS A 701 27.82 -3.45 23.20
C LYS A 701 28.47 -3.63 21.83
N LEU A 702 28.83 -4.87 21.46
CA LEU A 702 29.40 -5.17 20.15
C LEU A 702 28.33 -5.09 19.06
N GLY A 703 27.14 -5.65 19.34
CA GLY A 703 25.98 -5.50 18.49
C GLY A 703 25.59 -4.03 18.28
N ALA A 704 25.59 -3.23 19.35
CA ALA A 704 25.27 -1.80 19.33
C ALA A 704 26.22 -0.99 18.44
N ALA A 705 27.54 -1.19 18.57
CA ALA A 705 28.53 -0.56 17.70
C ALA A 705 28.34 -0.95 16.22
N ALA A 706 28.04 -2.22 15.94
CA ALA A 706 27.83 -2.70 14.56
C ALA A 706 26.58 -2.10 13.87
N VAL A 707 25.63 -1.53 14.62
CA VAL A 707 24.35 -0.99 14.12
C VAL A 707 24.12 0.49 14.43
N ASN A 708 25.21 1.22 14.68
CA ASN A 708 25.23 2.67 14.91
C ASN A 708 24.43 3.13 16.15
N LEU A 709 24.27 2.30 17.18
CA LEU A 709 23.79 2.75 18.50
C LEU A 709 24.88 3.47 19.30
N VAL A 710 26.15 3.28 18.93
CA VAL A 710 27.33 3.98 19.47
C VAL A 710 27.83 4.99 18.43
N THR A 711 28.39 6.11 18.87
CA THR A 711 29.05 7.13 18.03
C THR A 711 30.28 6.57 17.30
N GLY A 712 30.46 6.95 16.04
CA GLY A 712 31.68 6.73 15.26
C GLY A 712 31.81 7.73 14.11
N ASP A 713 32.99 7.85 13.50
CA ASP A 713 33.31 8.91 12.51
C ASP A 713 32.52 8.77 11.19
N LYS A 714 32.22 7.52 10.81
CA LYS A 714 31.45 7.12 9.63
C LYS A 714 30.43 6.05 10.02
N PRO A 715 29.34 5.84 9.24
CA PRO A 715 28.37 4.79 9.53
C PRO A 715 29.03 3.40 9.50
N ALA A 716 28.81 2.61 10.55
CA ALA A 716 29.05 1.17 10.52
C ALA A 716 28.08 0.49 9.55
N ASP A 717 28.58 -0.50 8.80
CA ASP A 717 27.79 -1.29 7.87
C ASP A 717 27.78 -2.77 8.28
N VAL A 718 26.82 -3.15 9.12
CA VAL A 718 26.61 -4.53 9.59
C VAL A 718 26.61 -5.56 8.44
N TYR A 719 26.15 -5.17 7.24
CA TYR A 719 26.12 -6.05 6.07
C TYR A 719 27.51 -6.34 5.50
N SER A 720 28.39 -5.34 5.42
CA SER A 720 29.79 -5.55 5.05
C SER A 720 30.57 -6.23 6.17
N GLY A 721 30.26 -5.92 7.44
CA GLY A 721 30.80 -6.65 8.60
C GLY A 721 30.46 -8.13 8.59
N ILE A 722 29.22 -8.50 8.23
CA ILE A 722 28.80 -9.91 8.09
C ILE A 722 29.32 -10.53 6.78
N ALA A 723 29.42 -9.79 5.67
CA ALA A 723 30.08 -10.30 4.47
C ALA A 723 31.56 -10.64 4.78
N ALA A 724 32.24 -9.75 5.49
CA ALA A 724 33.56 -9.94 6.09
C ALA A 724 33.54 -10.67 7.45
N ARG A 725 32.47 -11.41 7.77
CA ARG A 725 32.47 -12.57 8.69
C ARG A 725 32.21 -13.88 7.94
N VAL A 726 31.46 -13.86 6.83
CA VAL A 726 31.21 -15.01 5.95
C VAL A 726 32.44 -15.36 5.10
N LEU A 727 33.03 -14.39 4.39
CA LEU A 727 34.09 -14.59 3.40
C LEU A 727 35.19 -15.49 3.95
N ASP A 728 35.85 -15.05 5.02
CA ASP A 728 36.98 -15.79 5.54
C ASP A 728 36.60 -17.09 6.25
N ILE A 729 35.33 -17.32 6.67
CA ILE A 729 34.95 -18.70 7.08
C ILE A 729 35.06 -19.60 5.85
N MET A 730 34.62 -19.14 4.67
CA MET A 730 34.87 -19.85 3.41
C MET A 730 36.36 -19.91 3.06
N LEU A 731 37.21 -18.94 3.42
CA LEU A 731 38.65 -19.02 3.13
C LEU A 731 39.35 -20.20 3.83
N THR A 732 38.90 -20.62 5.01
CA THR A 732 39.50 -21.77 5.72
C THR A 732 38.72 -23.08 5.51
N ASP A 733 37.40 -23.03 5.40
CA ASP A 733 36.63 -24.18 4.88
C ASP A 733 37.20 -24.60 3.49
N ALA A 734 37.65 -23.65 2.67
CA ALA A 734 38.34 -23.92 1.41
C ALA A 734 39.76 -24.50 1.53
N GLN A 735 40.43 -24.37 2.68
CA GLN A 735 41.75 -24.98 2.93
C GLN A 735 41.64 -26.46 3.31
N ASN A 736 40.49 -26.90 3.82
CA ASN A 736 40.20 -28.31 4.08
C ASN A 736 40.37 -29.18 2.82
N ASP A 737 40.66 -30.47 3.01
CA ASP A 737 40.71 -31.45 1.92
C ASP A 737 39.28 -31.77 1.42
N PRO A 738 38.97 -31.57 0.11
CA PRO A 738 37.71 -31.98 -0.49
C PRO A 738 37.30 -33.45 -0.28
N ALA A 739 38.27 -34.35 -0.04
CA ALA A 739 37.98 -35.75 0.25
C ALA A 739 37.40 -35.97 1.66
N THR A 740 37.62 -35.03 2.60
CA THR A 740 37.11 -35.10 3.98
C THR A 740 36.00 -34.08 4.25
N ASP A 741 36.05 -32.88 3.65
CA ASP A 741 35.01 -31.85 3.76
C ASP A 741 34.37 -31.50 2.40
N PRO A 742 33.13 -31.98 2.13
CA PRO A 742 32.36 -31.62 0.94
C PRO A 742 31.99 -30.13 0.83
N ASN A 743 32.28 -29.30 1.84
CA ASN A 743 32.10 -27.85 1.78
C ASN A 743 33.34 -27.14 1.20
N ALA A 744 34.53 -27.72 1.25
CA ALA A 744 35.76 -27.10 0.71
C ALA A 744 35.63 -26.70 -0.76
N LEU A 745 35.04 -27.57 -1.60
CA LEU A 745 34.75 -27.26 -3.01
C LEU A 745 33.75 -26.11 -3.16
N ARG A 746 32.72 -26.05 -2.30
CA ARG A 746 31.69 -25.00 -2.33
C ARG A 746 32.26 -23.66 -1.87
N ALA A 747 33.14 -23.69 -0.88
CA ALA A 747 33.86 -22.54 -0.37
C ALA A 747 34.79 -21.96 -1.46
N ARG A 748 35.61 -22.81 -2.10
CA ARG A 748 36.44 -22.44 -3.27
C ARG A 748 35.63 -21.79 -4.40
N LEU A 749 34.44 -22.31 -4.70
CA LEU A 749 33.52 -21.74 -5.70
C LEU A 749 32.91 -20.38 -5.29
N LEU A 750 32.75 -20.12 -3.99
CA LEU A 750 32.00 -18.97 -3.47
C LEU A 750 32.84 -17.81 -2.94
N ILE A 751 34.13 -17.99 -2.65
CA ILE A 751 35.02 -16.92 -2.14
C ILE A 751 34.89 -15.63 -2.97
N ASN A 752 35.01 -15.74 -4.30
CA ASN A 752 34.91 -14.60 -5.23
C ASN A 752 33.46 -14.08 -5.45
N GLN A 753 32.48 -14.58 -4.70
CA GLN A 753 31.07 -14.21 -4.77
C GLN A 753 30.54 -13.57 -3.47
N VAL A 754 31.29 -13.63 -2.37
CA VAL A 754 30.86 -13.05 -1.08
C VAL A 754 31.06 -11.54 -1.07
N ASP A 755 29.94 -10.81 -1.05
CA ASP A 755 29.93 -9.36 -0.84
C ASP A 755 28.72 -8.91 -0.01
N ARG A 756 28.65 -7.60 0.25
CA ARG A 756 27.53 -6.93 0.93
C ARG A 756 26.17 -7.26 0.30
N LYS A 757 26.08 -7.28 -1.04
CA LYS A 757 24.83 -7.48 -1.81
C LYS A 757 24.34 -8.93 -1.75
N LEU A 758 25.23 -9.91 -1.60
CA LEU A 758 24.89 -11.31 -1.35
C LEU A 758 24.19 -11.48 0.00
N VAL A 759 24.73 -10.88 1.07
CA VAL A 759 24.25 -11.10 2.45
C VAL A 759 23.18 -10.11 2.93
N LYS A 760 23.12 -8.86 2.41
CA LYS A 760 22.21 -7.76 2.83
C LYS A 760 20.79 -8.26 3.10
N GLN A 761 20.21 -8.97 2.13
CA GLN A 761 18.81 -9.43 2.20
C GLN A 761 18.58 -10.53 3.25
N THR A 762 19.55 -11.44 3.45
CA THR A 762 19.43 -12.51 4.44
C THR A 762 19.61 -11.97 5.85
N VAL A 763 20.66 -11.17 6.11
CA VAL A 763 20.87 -10.48 7.40
C VAL A 763 19.63 -9.68 7.80
N MET A 764 19.17 -8.80 6.91
CA MET A 764 18.03 -7.91 7.14
C MET A 764 16.72 -8.65 7.44
N THR A 765 16.53 -9.88 6.92
CA THR A 765 15.26 -10.62 7.08
C THR A 765 15.32 -11.78 8.07
N SER A 766 16.50 -12.25 8.46
CA SER A 766 16.66 -13.28 9.50
C SER A 766 16.17 -12.81 10.87
N VAL A 767 16.45 -11.56 11.26
CA VAL A 767 15.89 -10.95 12.49
C VAL A 767 14.36 -10.83 12.46
N TYR A 768 13.79 -10.72 11.26
CA TYR A 768 12.35 -10.73 11.01
C TYR A 768 11.79 -12.14 10.74
N GLY A 769 12.52 -13.19 11.15
CA GLY A 769 12.02 -14.57 11.24
C GLY A 769 12.16 -15.40 9.97
N VAL A 770 13.01 -15.00 9.02
CA VAL A 770 13.32 -15.83 7.85
C VAL A 770 14.07 -17.10 8.27
N THR A 771 13.39 -18.23 8.12
CA THR A 771 13.97 -19.57 8.30
C THR A 771 15.07 -19.87 7.28
N TYR A 772 15.99 -20.78 7.60
CA TYR A 772 17.07 -21.28 6.71
C TYR A 772 16.65 -21.53 5.25
N ILE A 773 15.46 -22.08 5.01
CA ILE A 773 14.94 -22.32 3.64
C ILE A 773 14.82 -21.00 2.85
N GLY A 774 14.27 -19.96 3.48
CA GLY A 774 14.13 -18.64 2.87
C GLY A 774 15.46 -17.91 2.73
N ALA A 775 16.38 -18.08 3.69
CA ALA A 775 17.74 -17.55 3.59
C ALA A 775 18.50 -18.15 2.39
N ARG A 776 18.44 -19.48 2.22
CA ARG A 776 18.93 -20.17 1.02
C ARG A 776 18.29 -19.63 -0.25
N ASP A 777 16.97 -19.46 -0.29
CA ASP A 777 16.28 -19.05 -1.53
C ASP A 777 16.59 -17.60 -1.93
N GLN A 778 16.81 -16.71 -0.95
CA GLN A 778 17.34 -15.36 -1.19
C GLN A 778 18.76 -15.41 -1.76
N ILE A 779 19.67 -16.16 -1.13
CA ILE A 779 21.06 -16.30 -1.59
C ILE A 779 21.12 -16.98 -2.96
N LYS A 780 20.31 -18.02 -3.22
CA LYS A 780 20.20 -18.65 -4.55
C LYS A 780 19.74 -17.64 -5.60
N LYS A 781 18.79 -16.75 -5.27
CA LYS A 781 18.41 -15.66 -6.19
C LYS A 781 19.60 -14.74 -6.48
N ARG A 782 20.33 -14.29 -5.45
CA ARG A 782 21.49 -13.38 -5.59
C ARG A 782 22.71 -14.00 -6.28
N LEU A 783 22.89 -15.33 -6.23
CA LEU A 783 23.88 -16.05 -7.02
C LEU A 783 23.41 -16.23 -8.48
N LYS A 784 22.13 -16.55 -8.71
CA LYS A 784 21.56 -16.67 -10.07
C LYS A 784 21.53 -15.34 -10.82
N GLU A 785 21.34 -14.22 -10.11
CA GLU A 785 21.48 -12.85 -10.63
C GLU A 785 22.90 -12.49 -11.12
N ARG A 786 23.93 -13.28 -10.75
CA ARG A 786 25.33 -13.08 -11.16
C ARG A 786 25.78 -13.99 -12.31
N CYS A 787 24.97 -14.97 -12.69
CA CYS A 787 25.32 -16.04 -13.65
C CYS A 787 26.62 -16.82 -13.33
N ALA A 788 27.12 -16.77 -12.08
CA ALA A 788 28.41 -17.32 -11.69
C ALA A 788 28.46 -18.86 -11.52
N ILE A 789 27.30 -19.53 -11.55
CA ILE A 789 27.17 -20.99 -11.46
C ILE A 789 26.04 -21.39 -12.42
N GLU A 790 26.37 -22.16 -13.47
CA GLU A 790 25.41 -22.53 -14.51
C GLU A 790 24.52 -23.72 -14.11
N ASP A 791 25.08 -24.75 -13.44
CA ASP A 791 24.27 -25.88 -12.98
C ASP A 791 23.37 -25.48 -11.80
N ASP A 792 22.07 -25.73 -11.95
CA ASP A 792 21.07 -25.42 -10.93
C ASP A 792 21.21 -26.32 -9.67
N THR A 793 21.91 -27.45 -9.76
CA THR A 793 22.19 -28.39 -8.65
C THR A 793 23.34 -27.90 -7.78
N GLU A 794 24.50 -27.59 -8.35
CA GLU A 794 25.62 -26.94 -7.67
C GLU A 794 25.20 -25.58 -7.11
N LEU A 795 24.45 -24.77 -7.86
CA LEU A 795 23.88 -23.51 -7.38
C LEU A 795 22.95 -23.72 -6.17
N PHE A 796 22.24 -24.85 -6.08
CA PHE A 796 21.45 -25.21 -4.90
C PHE A 796 22.32 -25.65 -3.72
N ALA A 797 23.40 -26.41 -3.97
CA ALA A 797 24.33 -26.86 -2.94
C ALA A 797 25.17 -25.70 -2.36
N ALA A 798 25.68 -24.82 -3.23
CA ALA A 798 26.41 -23.61 -2.89
C ALA A 798 25.53 -22.64 -2.08
N SER A 799 24.29 -22.37 -2.52
CA SER A 799 23.37 -21.53 -1.75
C SER A 799 22.95 -22.14 -0.41
N CYS A 800 22.90 -23.48 -0.27
CA CYS A 800 22.73 -24.13 1.02
C CYS A 800 23.91 -23.86 1.97
N TYR A 801 25.15 -24.02 1.48
CA TYR A 801 26.36 -23.76 2.26
C TYR A 801 26.46 -22.28 2.66
N ALA A 802 26.39 -21.35 1.70
CA ALA A 802 26.44 -19.91 1.95
C ALA A 802 25.35 -19.43 2.94
N ALA A 803 24.15 -20.00 2.90
CA ALA A 803 23.10 -19.68 3.87
C ALA A 803 23.39 -20.20 5.28
N LYS A 804 24.06 -21.36 5.44
CA LYS A 804 24.56 -21.80 6.76
C LYS A 804 25.63 -20.84 7.27
N THR A 805 26.65 -20.55 6.47
CA THR A 805 27.78 -19.68 6.84
C THR A 805 27.30 -18.27 7.21
N THR A 806 26.32 -17.71 6.49
CA THR A 806 25.71 -16.40 6.80
C THR A 806 24.95 -16.41 8.13
N LEU A 807 24.23 -17.48 8.45
CA LEU A 807 23.50 -17.61 9.72
C LEU A 807 24.43 -17.92 10.92
N ILE A 808 25.56 -18.59 10.68
CA ILE A 808 26.63 -18.76 11.67
C ILE A 808 27.27 -17.40 11.97
N ALA A 809 27.74 -16.69 10.94
CA ALA A 809 28.35 -15.36 11.07
C ALA A 809 27.45 -14.35 11.80
N LEU A 810 26.15 -14.29 11.43
CA LEU A 810 25.15 -13.47 12.12
C LEU A 810 24.98 -13.89 13.59
N GLY A 811 24.99 -15.19 13.87
CA GLY A 811 24.82 -15.74 15.22
C GLY A 811 26.06 -15.62 16.12
N GLU A 812 27.26 -15.45 15.55
CA GLU A 812 28.50 -15.15 16.26
C GLU A 812 28.63 -13.65 16.56
N MET A 813 28.12 -12.77 15.68
CA MET A 813 28.20 -11.31 15.87
C MET A 813 27.09 -10.73 16.76
N PHE A 814 25.99 -11.45 16.98
CA PHE A 814 24.82 -10.97 17.72
C PHE A 814 24.27 -12.06 18.66
N GLU A 815 25.11 -12.56 19.56
CA GLU A 815 24.76 -13.65 20.47
C GLU A 815 23.60 -13.29 21.41
N ALA A 816 23.59 -12.07 21.98
CA ALA A 816 22.50 -11.62 22.84
C ALA A 816 21.15 -11.58 22.09
N ALA A 817 21.14 -11.10 20.85
CA ALA A 817 19.96 -11.12 19.98
C ALA A 817 19.46 -12.55 19.74
N ARG A 818 20.38 -13.49 19.49
CA ARG A 818 20.08 -14.92 19.33
C ARG A 818 19.49 -15.54 20.61
N SER A 819 20.04 -15.21 21.77
CA SER A 819 19.53 -15.67 23.07
C SER A 819 18.12 -15.14 23.35
N ILE A 820 17.84 -13.86 23.09
CA ILE A 820 16.50 -13.28 23.20
C ILE A 820 15.53 -13.91 22.20
N MET A 821 15.95 -14.13 20.94
CA MET A 821 15.12 -14.82 19.93
C MET A 821 14.75 -16.24 20.36
N ASN A 822 15.67 -16.98 20.97
CA ASN A 822 15.40 -18.32 21.50
C ASN A 822 14.45 -18.26 22.70
N TRP A 823 14.71 -17.38 23.67
CA TRP A 823 13.87 -17.20 24.86
C TRP A 823 12.42 -16.87 24.49
N LEU A 824 12.21 -15.85 23.65
CA LEU A 824 10.88 -15.51 23.12
C LEU A 824 10.24 -16.74 22.45
N GLY A 825 10.98 -17.42 21.57
CA GLY A 825 10.51 -18.63 20.89
C GLY A 825 10.05 -19.74 21.85
N ASP A 826 10.72 -19.93 22.99
CA ASP A 826 10.39 -20.98 23.95
C ASP A 826 9.33 -20.58 24.99
N CYS A 827 9.20 -19.30 25.37
CA CYS A 827 7.97 -18.80 26.00
C CYS A 827 6.75 -19.05 25.09
N ALA A 828 6.86 -18.73 23.80
CA ALA A 828 5.81 -18.96 22.80
C ALA A 828 5.51 -20.46 22.57
N LYS A 829 6.51 -21.33 22.75
CA LYS A 829 6.34 -22.80 22.71
C LYS A 829 5.50 -23.29 23.89
N VAL A 830 5.82 -22.86 25.11
CA VAL A 830 5.12 -23.26 26.34
C VAL A 830 3.65 -22.82 26.29
N ILE A 831 3.39 -21.53 26.04
CA ILE A 831 2.03 -20.98 25.95
C ILE A 831 1.19 -21.71 24.88
N ALA A 832 1.78 -22.01 23.72
CA ALA A 832 1.06 -22.64 22.62
C ALA A 832 0.84 -24.15 22.78
N LEU A 833 1.58 -24.84 23.66
CA LEU A 833 1.32 -26.25 23.99
C LEU A 833 0.01 -26.42 24.75
N GLU A 834 -0.31 -25.48 25.65
CA GLU A 834 -1.62 -25.34 26.31
C GLU A 834 -2.73 -24.83 25.37
N ASN A 835 -2.47 -24.80 24.07
CA ASN A 835 -3.40 -24.39 23.02
C ASN A 835 -3.88 -22.91 23.09
N GLU A 836 -3.19 -22.07 23.87
CA GLU A 836 -3.42 -20.61 23.90
C GLU A 836 -2.52 -19.87 22.87
N PRO A 837 -2.97 -18.75 22.28
CA PRO A 837 -2.16 -17.96 21.38
C PRO A 837 -1.28 -16.99 22.16
N VAL A 838 -0.09 -16.69 21.66
CA VAL A 838 0.76 -15.66 22.26
C VAL A 838 0.10 -14.30 22.08
N ARG A 839 0.01 -13.55 23.18
CA ARG A 839 -0.63 -12.25 23.29
C ARG A 839 0.17 -11.36 24.24
N TRP A 840 0.37 -10.10 23.89
CA TRP A 840 1.07 -9.12 24.72
C TRP A 840 0.48 -7.72 24.50
N THR A 841 0.91 -6.76 25.30
CA THR A 841 0.63 -5.34 25.09
C THR A 841 1.95 -4.65 24.71
N THR A 842 1.94 -3.76 23.73
CA THR A 842 3.10 -2.90 23.43
C THR A 842 3.30 -1.86 24.54
N PRO A 843 4.49 -1.25 24.69
CA PRO A 843 4.67 -0.11 25.59
C PRO A 843 3.64 1.02 25.37
N ILE A 844 3.31 1.35 24.11
CA ILE A 844 2.25 2.33 23.77
C ILE A 844 0.79 1.82 23.95
N GLY A 845 0.58 0.70 24.65
CA GLY A 845 -0.75 0.19 25.05
C GLY A 845 -1.52 -0.66 24.02
N LEU A 846 -1.04 -0.84 22.78
CA LEU A 846 -1.72 -1.68 21.77
C LEU A 846 -1.73 -3.17 22.17
N PRO A 847 -2.91 -3.85 22.20
CA PRO A 847 -2.99 -5.29 22.42
C PRO A 847 -2.67 -6.06 21.12
N VAL A 848 -1.61 -6.88 21.17
CA VAL A 848 -1.20 -7.76 20.07
C VAL A 848 -1.60 -9.20 20.38
N VAL A 849 -2.17 -9.89 19.39
CA VAL A 849 -2.55 -11.32 19.48
C VAL A 849 -2.13 -12.06 18.22
N GLN A 850 -1.42 -13.18 18.35
CA GLN A 850 -0.97 -13.96 17.20
C GLN A 850 -2.09 -14.79 16.55
N PRO A 851 -2.36 -14.62 15.25
CA PRO A 851 -3.50 -15.25 14.57
C PRO A 851 -3.23 -16.71 14.15
N TYR A 852 -2.14 -17.34 14.60
CA TYR A 852 -1.70 -18.63 14.07
C TYR A 852 -2.48 -19.80 14.69
N ARG A 853 -3.70 -19.99 14.18
CA ARG A 853 -4.63 -21.09 14.48
C ARG A 853 -4.74 -22.06 13.31
N LYS A 854 -5.11 -23.32 13.58
CA LYS A 854 -5.33 -24.32 12.54
C LYS A 854 -6.57 -23.91 11.74
N LEU A 855 -6.46 -23.94 10.41
CA LEU A 855 -7.56 -23.60 9.51
C LEU A 855 -8.40 -24.84 9.21
N GLY A 856 -9.54 -24.93 9.88
CA GLY A 856 -10.61 -25.88 9.55
C GLY A 856 -11.21 -25.56 8.19
N ARG A 857 -11.94 -26.54 7.62
CA ARG A 857 -12.58 -26.43 6.32
C ARG A 857 -14.07 -26.69 6.46
N TYR A 858 -14.89 -25.88 5.81
CA TYR A 858 -16.34 -26.08 5.71
C TYR A 858 -16.81 -25.86 4.27
N MET A 859 -17.93 -26.47 3.90
CA MET A 859 -18.45 -26.45 2.53
C MET A 859 -19.70 -25.58 2.45
N ILE A 860 -19.74 -24.68 1.47
CA ILE A 860 -20.90 -23.84 1.17
C ILE A 860 -21.40 -24.17 -0.23
N LYS A 861 -22.68 -24.53 -0.35
CA LYS A 861 -23.35 -24.64 -1.64
C LYS A 861 -23.70 -23.24 -2.15
N THR A 862 -23.06 -22.81 -3.23
CA THR A 862 -23.46 -21.60 -3.98
C THR A 862 -24.16 -22.00 -5.28
N SER A 863 -24.54 -21.02 -6.11
CA SER A 863 -25.18 -21.29 -7.40
C SER A 863 -24.21 -21.79 -8.48
N LEU A 864 -22.93 -21.40 -8.41
CA LEU A 864 -21.88 -21.84 -9.34
C LEU A 864 -21.30 -23.22 -8.97
N GLN A 865 -20.97 -23.44 -7.69
CA GLN A 865 -20.33 -24.68 -7.22
C GLN A 865 -20.39 -24.82 -5.69
N VAL A 866 -20.00 -25.98 -5.17
CA VAL A 866 -19.72 -26.15 -3.74
C VAL A 866 -18.32 -25.60 -3.45
N LEU A 867 -18.23 -24.57 -2.61
CA LEU A 867 -16.98 -23.92 -2.22
C LEU A 867 -16.48 -24.45 -0.88
N THR A 868 -15.21 -24.84 -0.82
CA THR A 868 -14.54 -25.15 0.46
C THR A 868 -13.90 -23.88 1.03
N LEU A 869 -14.52 -23.28 2.05
CA LEU A 869 -13.95 -22.15 2.76
C LEU A 869 -13.07 -22.61 3.94
N GLN A 870 -12.17 -21.73 4.36
CA GLN A 870 -11.39 -21.89 5.57
C GLN A 870 -12.00 -21.10 6.72
N ARG A 871 -11.95 -21.65 7.93
CA ARG A 871 -12.35 -20.99 9.18
C ARG A 871 -11.32 -21.33 10.26
N GLU A 872 -10.99 -20.37 11.11
CA GLU A 872 -10.15 -20.64 12.29
C GLU A 872 -10.83 -21.68 13.19
N THR A 873 -10.09 -22.70 13.63
CA THR A 873 -10.51 -23.53 14.75
C THR A 873 -9.91 -23.03 16.05
N ASP A 874 -10.43 -23.53 17.16
CA ASP A 874 -9.94 -23.22 18.50
C ASP A 874 -8.57 -23.88 18.78
N MET A 875 -8.01 -24.64 17.82
CA MET A 875 -6.65 -25.18 17.92
C MET A 875 -5.56 -24.22 17.43
N VAL A 876 -4.50 -24.05 18.22
CA VAL A 876 -3.34 -23.22 17.90
C VAL A 876 -2.27 -23.98 17.08
N MET A 877 -1.46 -23.24 16.30
CA MET A 877 -0.33 -23.78 15.54
C MET A 877 1.00 -23.54 16.25
N VAL A 878 1.33 -24.38 17.25
CA VAL A 878 2.55 -24.30 18.10
C VAL A 878 3.81 -23.90 17.33
N LYS A 879 4.14 -24.62 16.23
CA LYS A 879 5.33 -24.34 15.42
C LYS A 879 5.33 -22.92 14.84
N ARG A 880 4.17 -22.39 14.43
CA ARG A 880 4.06 -21.03 13.88
C ARG A 880 4.13 -19.97 14.96
N GLN A 881 3.49 -20.17 16.11
CA GLN A 881 3.60 -19.28 17.27
C GLN A 881 5.07 -19.11 17.68
N ARG A 882 5.78 -20.22 17.95
CA ARG A 882 7.23 -20.24 18.27
C ARG A 882 8.08 -19.47 17.24
N THR A 883 7.93 -19.77 15.94
CA THR A 883 8.78 -19.14 14.91
C THR A 883 8.42 -17.68 14.59
N ALA A 884 7.22 -17.22 14.94
CA ALA A 884 6.74 -15.89 14.58
C ALA A 884 6.67 -14.93 15.76
N PHE A 885 6.84 -15.38 17.01
CA PHE A 885 6.85 -14.47 18.15
C PHE A 885 8.04 -13.51 18.19
N PRO A 886 9.31 -13.94 18.09
CA PRO A 886 10.44 -13.00 18.07
C PRO A 886 10.30 -11.86 17.04
N PRO A 887 10.02 -12.13 15.74
CA PRO A 887 9.89 -11.05 14.76
C PRO A 887 8.62 -10.22 14.92
N ASN A 888 7.50 -10.80 15.36
CA ASN A 888 6.30 -9.99 15.61
C ASN A 888 6.44 -9.10 16.85
N PHE A 889 7.24 -9.51 17.84
CA PHE A 889 7.55 -8.71 19.02
C PHE A 889 8.42 -7.50 18.66
N VAL A 890 9.50 -7.69 17.90
CA VAL A 890 10.32 -6.57 17.39
C VAL A 890 9.50 -5.65 16.47
N HIS A 891 8.67 -6.20 15.58
CA HIS A 891 7.69 -5.43 14.79
C HIS A 891 6.61 -4.68 15.62
N SER A 892 6.56 -4.88 16.93
CA SER A 892 5.70 -4.12 17.84
C SER A 892 6.49 -3.05 18.63
N LEU A 893 7.82 -3.21 18.74
CA LEU A 893 8.72 -2.20 19.29
C LEU A 893 9.10 -1.14 18.24
N ASP A 894 9.34 -1.53 16.97
CA ASP A 894 9.58 -0.55 15.89
C ASP A 894 8.36 0.34 15.62
N GLY A 895 7.16 -0.26 15.59
CA GLY A 895 5.90 0.48 15.55
C GLY A 895 5.68 1.38 16.78
N SER A 896 6.13 0.97 17.97
CA SER A 896 6.06 1.81 19.19
C SER A 896 6.99 3.02 19.09
N HIS A 897 8.26 2.80 18.74
CA HIS A 897 9.28 3.86 18.58
C HIS A 897 8.87 4.88 17.50
N MET A 898 8.36 4.40 16.36
CA MET A 898 7.86 5.27 15.28
C MET A 898 6.65 6.09 15.74
N MET A 899 5.73 5.52 16.53
CA MET A 899 4.56 6.26 17.05
C MET A 899 4.96 7.29 18.11
N MET A 900 5.84 6.94 19.06
CA MET A 900 6.36 7.87 20.08
C MET A 900 7.09 9.05 19.42
N THR A 901 7.94 8.76 18.43
CA THR A 901 8.65 9.77 17.65
C THR A 901 7.69 10.67 16.86
N ALA A 902 6.66 10.10 16.22
CA ALA A 902 5.68 10.88 15.45
C ALA A 902 4.92 11.89 16.32
N VAL A 903 4.44 11.47 17.51
CA VAL A 903 3.71 12.36 18.44
C VAL A 903 4.63 13.47 18.94
N ALA A 904 5.83 13.14 19.42
CA ALA A 904 6.80 14.13 19.90
C ALA A 904 7.24 15.10 18.79
N CYS A 905 7.37 14.65 17.54
CA CYS A 905 7.64 15.54 16.40
C CYS A 905 6.51 16.54 16.17
N LYS A 906 5.24 16.11 16.26
CA LYS A 906 4.07 17.00 16.16
C LYS A 906 4.01 18.01 17.31
N GLU A 907 4.22 17.59 18.55
CA GLU A 907 4.30 18.49 19.72
C GLU A 907 5.41 19.53 19.53
N ALA A 908 6.54 19.10 18.98
CA ALA A 908 7.67 19.95 18.64
C ALA A 908 7.47 20.82 17.37
N GLY A 909 6.32 20.73 16.68
CA GLY A 909 5.97 21.55 15.52
C GLY A 909 6.56 21.10 14.18
N LEU A 910 6.94 19.82 14.04
CA LEU A 910 7.45 19.22 12.80
C LEU A 910 6.34 18.50 12.03
N ASN A 911 6.43 18.51 10.70
CA ASN A 911 5.69 17.57 9.87
C ASN A 911 6.47 16.24 9.88
N PHE A 912 5.78 15.12 10.12
CA PHE A 912 6.40 13.79 10.21
C PHE A 912 5.70 12.81 9.27
N ALA A 913 6.47 11.98 8.57
CA ALA A 913 5.99 10.77 7.91
C ALA A 913 6.93 9.60 8.21
N GLY A 914 6.38 8.40 8.31
CA GLY A 914 7.15 7.18 8.51
C GLY A 914 6.89 6.15 7.41
N VAL A 915 7.97 5.51 6.94
CA VAL A 915 7.97 4.27 6.16
C VAL A 915 8.61 3.19 7.03
N HIS A 916 7.86 2.75 8.04
CA HIS A 916 8.31 1.82 9.09
C HIS A 916 9.56 2.29 9.87
N ASP A 917 10.74 1.89 9.43
CA ASP A 917 12.07 2.18 10.00
C ASP A 917 12.81 3.34 9.29
N SER A 918 12.12 4.07 8.43
CA SER A 918 12.57 5.29 7.73
C SER A 918 11.70 6.48 8.14
N TYR A 919 12.28 7.54 8.72
CA TYR A 919 11.57 8.69 9.31
C TYR A 919 11.84 9.97 8.51
N TRP A 920 10.80 10.71 8.15
CA TRP A 920 10.86 11.80 7.18
C TRP A 920 10.32 13.12 7.74
N THR A 921 11.04 14.22 7.52
CA THR A 921 10.60 15.60 7.79
C THR A 921 11.21 16.58 6.79
N HIS A 922 10.84 17.87 6.83
CA HIS A 922 11.48 18.91 6.01
C HIS A 922 12.97 19.04 6.37
N ALA A 923 13.82 19.32 5.37
CA ALA A 923 15.28 19.42 5.55
C ALA A 923 15.72 20.36 6.72
N CYS A 924 15.00 21.46 6.95
CA CYS A 924 15.23 22.40 8.06
C CYS A 924 14.96 21.85 9.47
N ASN A 925 14.27 20.72 9.58
CA ASN A 925 13.84 20.11 10.84
C ASN A 925 14.68 18.87 11.22
N VAL A 926 15.54 18.35 10.32
CA VAL A 926 16.15 17.02 10.45
C VAL A 926 16.98 16.89 11.73
N ASP A 927 17.78 17.90 12.08
CA ASP A 927 18.55 17.91 13.34
C ASP A 927 17.66 17.75 14.58
N LYS A 928 16.47 18.39 14.57
CA LYS A 928 15.50 18.33 15.66
C LYS A 928 14.73 17.00 15.69
N MET A 929 14.41 16.43 14.53
CA MET A 929 13.86 15.07 14.44
C MET A 929 14.86 14.02 14.91
N ASN A 930 16.13 14.15 14.53
CA ASN A 930 17.20 13.24 14.90
C ASN A 930 17.49 13.24 16.41
N ARG A 931 17.35 14.40 17.07
CA ARG A 931 17.32 14.47 18.53
C ARG A 931 16.11 13.72 19.11
N ILE A 932 14.89 14.06 18.67
CA ILE A 932 13.64 13.49 19.20
C ILE A 932 13.58 11.96 19.04
N LEU A 933 14.02 11.42 17.90
CA LEU A 933 14.00 9.97 17.66
C LEU A 933 14.99 9.21 18.55
N ARG A 934 16.10 9.83 18.96
CA ARG A 934 17.05 9.23 19.92
C ARG A 934 16.49 9.31 21.34
N GLU A 935 15.99 10.47 21.75
CA GLU A 935 15.31 10.65 23.04
C GLU A 935 14.17 9.62 23.21
N LYS A 936 13.33 9.43 22.20
CA LYS A 936 12.24 8.43 22.22
C LYS A 936 12.68 6.99 22.03
N PHE A 937 13.89 6.70 21.54
CA PHE A 937 14.46 5.36 21.57
C PHE A 937 14.98 5.00 22.96
N VAL A 938 15.67 5.94 23.62
CA VAL A 938 16.17 5.75 24.99
C VAL A 938 15.00 5.64 25.97
N GLU A 939 14.01 6.52 25.89
CA GLU A 939 12.77 6.47 26.70
C GLU A 939 12.06 5.11 26.60
N LEU A 940 11.98 4.53 25.39
CA LEU A 940 11.39 3.20 25.17
C LEU A 940 12.20 2.06 25.84
N TYR A 941 13.52 2.20 25.98
CA TYR A 941 14.42 1.14 26.44
C TYR A 941 15.03 1.36 27.84
N GLU A 942 14.74 2.49 28.49
CA GLU A 942 14.82 2.64 29.94
C GLU A 942 13.69 1.85 30.64
N GLU A 943 12.59 1.50 29.95
CA GLU A 943 11.61 0.52 30.45
C GLU A 943 12.17 -0.93 30.45
N PRO A 944 11.87 -1.74 31.49
CA PRO A 944 12.27 -3.15 31.56
C PRO A 944 11.33 -4.03 30.72
N ILE A 945 11.41 -3.88 29.39
CA ILE A 945 10.47 -4.49 28.41
C ILE A 945 10.35 -6.02 28.52
N LEU A 946 11.45 -6.75 28.75
CA LEU A 946 11.42 -8.22 28.78
C LEU A 946 10.87 -8.75 30.10
N GLU A 947 11.14 -8.04 31.20
CA GLU A 947 10.58 -8.26 32.53
C GLU A 947 9.07 -8.02 32.53
N ASN A 948 8.63 -6.87 32.01
CA ASN A 948 7.21 -6.53 31.86
C ASN A 948 6.47 -7.57 31.02
N LEU A 949 7.11 -8.11 29.96
CA LEU A 949 6.58 -9.20 29.15
C LEU A 949 6.47 -10.51 29.93
N LEU A 950 7.53 -10.92 30.65
CA LEU A 950 7.56 -12.15 31.44
C LEU A 950 6.55 -12.11 32.59
N GLU A 951 6.49 -11.00 33.32
CA GLU A 951 5.55 -10.79 34.41
C GLU A 951 4.09 -10.78 33.90
N SER A 952 3.85 -10.16 32.74
CA SER A 952 2.55 -10.22 32.05
C SER A 952 2.17 -11.65 31.64
N PHE A 953 3.12 -12.45 31.15
CA PHE A 953 2.89 -13.86 30.87
C PHE A 953 2.61 -14.67 32.14
N GLN A 954 3.37 -14.48 33.22
CA GLN A 954 3.17 -15.15 34.51
C GLN A 954 1.80 -14.81 35.12
N LYS A 955 1.40 -13.53 35.10
CA LYS A 955 0.06 -13.07 35.51
C LYS A 955 -1.07 -13.66 34.66
N THR A 956 -0.82 -13.87 33.37
CA THR A 956 -1.81 -14.43 32.42
C THR A 956 -1.91 -15.96 32.49
N PHE A 957 -0.80 -16.63 32.83
CA PHE A 957 -0.66 -18.09 32.76
C PHE A 957 0.07 -18.64 34.02
N PRO A 958 -0.46 -18.43 35.25
CA PRO A 958 0.26 -18.68 36.51
C PRO A 958 0.58 -20.15 36.79
N ALA A 959 0.00 -21.09 36.03
CA ALA A 959 0.32 -22.51 36.11
C ALA A 959 1.52 -22.94 35.24
N LEU A 960 2.08 -22.04 34.41
CA LEU A 960 3.11 -22.38 33.42
C LEU A 960 4.50 -21.93 33.87
N ASN A 961 5.42 -22.89 33.96
CA ASN A 961 6.83 -22.60 34.19
C ASN A 961 7.47 -22.07 32.91
N LEU A 962 7.68 -20.75 32.85
CA LEU A 962 8.29 -20.05 31.73
C LEU A 962 9.81 -19.96 31.92
N PRO A 963 10.62 -20.01 30.84
CA PRO A 963 12.06 -19.93 30.96
C PRO A 963 12.49 -18.57 31.55
N PRO A 964 13.56 -18.54 32.39
CA PRO A 964 14.11 -17.29 32.92
C PRO A 964 14.65 -16.41 31.79
N LEU A 965 14.76 -15.11 32.06
CA LEU A 965 15.33 -14.15 31.11
C LEU A 965 16.78 -14.52 30.76
N PRO A 966 17.21 -14.27 29.51
CA PRO A 966 18.63 -14.33 29.16
C PRO A 966 19.40 -13.21 29.86
N GLU A 967 20.69 -13.42 30.08
CA GLU A 967 21.59 -12.38 30.59
C GLU A 967 21.70 -11.20 29.60
N ARG A 968 21.98 -10.01 30.13
CA ARG A 968 22.22 -8.78 29.37
C ARG A 968 23.67 -8.34 29.50
N GLY A 969 24.17 -7.64 28.48
CA GLY A 969 25.47 -6.96 28.50
C GLY A 969 25.44 -5.61 29.24
N ASP A 970 26.52 -4.85 29.06
CA ASP A 970 26.85 -3.62 29.79
C ASP A 970 26.56 -2.31 29.01
N PHE A 971 25.95 -2.37 27.82
CA PHE A 971 25.72 -1.19 26.98
C PHE A 971 24.83 -0.13 27.65
N ASP A 972 25.31 1.12 27.71
CA ASP A 972 24.52 2.27 28.11
C ASP A 972 23.76 2.84 26.91
N LEU A 973 22.43 2.82 26.99
CA LEU A 973 21.56 3.40 25.97
C LEU A 973 21.77 4.90 25.77
N ARG A 974 22.35 5.60 26.76
CA ARG A 974 22.57 7.05 26.65
C ARG A 974 23.63 7.41 25.60
N GLU A 975 24.49 6.46 25.21
CA GLU A 975 25.36 6.58 24.03
C GLU A 975 24.56 6.83 22.73
N VAL A 976 23.31 6.35 22.65
CA VAL A 976 22.43 6.53 21.47
C VAL A 976 22.05 8.00 21.25
N LEU A 977 22.04 8.85 22.29
CA LEU A 977 21.70 10.27 22.18
C LEU A 977 22.72 11.03 21.31
N GLU A 978 24.00 10.67 21.45
CA GLU A 978 25.11 11.31 20.74
C GLU A 978 25.41 10.64 19.39
N SER A 979 24.94 9.41 19.13
CA SER A 979 25.24 8.69 17.88
C SER A 979 24.71 9.42 16.64
N PRO A 980 25.58 9.94 15.75
CA PRO A 980 25.17 10.69 14.58
C PRO A 980 24.54 9.81 13.49
N TYR A 981 24.83 8.50 13.50
CA TYR A 981 24.46 7.56 12.43
C TYR A 981 23.40 6.53 12.82
N PHE A 982 22.81 6.62 14.02
CA PHE A 982 21.74 5.73 14.48
C PHE A 982 20.58 5.63 13.46
N PHE A 983 20.06 6.78 13.03
CA PHE A 983 19.26 6.99 11.82
C PHE A 983 20.01 8.04 10.99
N ASN A 984 20.22 7.81 9.68
CA ASN A 984 21.05 8.67 8.82
C ASN A 984 20.71 8.63 7.33
#